data_AF-A0A917AQV5-F1
#
_entry.id   AF-A0A917AQV5-F1
#
_cell.length_a   1.000
_cell.length_b   1.000
_cell.length_c   1.000
_cell.angle_alpha   90.00
_cell.angle_beta   90.00
_cell.angle_gamma   90.00
#
_symmetry.space_group_name_H-M   'P 1'
#
loop_
_entity.id
_entity.type
_entity.pdbx_description
1 polymer ?
#
loop_
_entity_poly.entity_id
_entity_poly.type
_entity_poly.pdbx_seq_one_letter_code
_entity_poly.pdbx_strand_id
1 'polypeptide(L)'
;MTETTTETTQAQGADSSEAQNGGLAGLKLAQLQALASQLGIKGSSRMRKSALVDAISAHQRGGAVAEREEKASKGEPSSQEKGQGEKAQQEKGQQEKGQNDKSQNEKEQSNARSKESGKADQSQDGQKDEQSSKQDKGQNDKAQNEKSQQEGSQQDGGSEEQSGEESSKGGGRNRNRNRNRNRQDGQQNDGQQGENRNGREDRKDDGGNNRDRDKNGGGNNRGNRGGDGGGSNNRDGEGRNRNRRNRNRNDRNDRRGRNRGPEVDDTEVTEDDVLIPVAGILDVLDNYAFIRTSGYLSGQNDVYVSLQQVKRYNLRKGDAVHGAIRAPREGEKPNKRQKFNALVKLESVNGRPADDNGSRVDFNKLTPLYPQERLRLEGDPKNVGPRVIDLVAPIGKGQRGLIVSPPKAGKTMILQSLASAIKTNNPEVHLMMVLVDERPEEVTDMQRTVDGEVIASTFDRPADDHTTVAELAIERAKRLVEMGKDVVVLLDSMTRLGRAYNTAAPASGRILSGGVDANALYPPKRFFGAARNIENGGSLTILATALVETGSKMDEVIFEEFKGTGNMELRLSRRLADKRIFPAVNVNESSTRREENLLSPEEIKIMWKLRRVLSGLEQEQGLDLLLKKIKETQSNAEFLMLTQKTTLGNTDS
;
A
#
# COMPACT_ATOMS: atom_id res chain seq x y z
N MET A 1 -10.40 30.52 54.52
CA MET A 1 -9.90 31.69 53.78
C MET A 1 -8.57 31.29 53.19
N THR A 2 -8.46 31.28 51.86
CA THR A 2 -7.23 30.93 51.10
C THR A 2 -7.36 31.64 49.75
N GLU A 3 -6.29 32.28 49.27
CA GLU A 3 -6.39 33.35 48.27
C GLU A 3 -6.84 32.95 46.86
N THR A 4 -7.45 33.91 46.16
CA THR A 4 -7.71 33.88 44.73
C THR A 4 -6.51 34.47 43.99
N THR A 5 -5.87 33.71 43.11
CA THR A 5 -4.85 34.24 42.18
C THR A 5 -5.34 34.11 40.74
N THR A 6 -5.39 35.22 40.02
CA THR A 6 -5.79 35.29 38.60
C THR A 6 -4.56 35.46 37.72
N GLU A 7 -4.25 34.47 36.88
CA GLU A 7 -3.28 34.63 35.79
C GLU A 7 -3.98 34.83 34.44
N THR A 8 -3.36 35.63 33.57
CA THR A 8 -4.01 36.19 32.37
C THR A 8 -3.48 35.56 31.10
N THR A 9 -4.34 34.85 30.37
CA THR A 9 -4.00 34.24 29.07
C THR A 9 -3.77 35.31 28.00
N GLN A 10 -2.52 35.47 27.54
CA GLN A 10 -2.22 36.20 26.31
C GLN A 10 -2.00 35.22 25.14
N ALA A 11 -2.86 35.28 24.13
CA ALA A 11 -2.70 34.52 22.89
C ALA A 11 -1.87 35.33 21.88
N GLN A 12 -0.77 34.76 21.39
CA GLN A 12 0.03 35.36 20.31
C GLN A 12 -0.57 35.02 18.95
N GLY A 13 -1.12 36.02 18.25
CA GLY A 13 -1.65 35.88 16.90
C GLY A 13 -0.72 36.51 15.86
N ALA A 14 0.19 35.72 15.26
CA ALA A 14 1.14 36.23 14.27
C ALA A 14 1.69 35.13 13.31
N ASP A 15 0.85 34.62 12.39
CA ASP A 15 1.37 33.86 11.21
C ASP A 15 0.42 33.80 9.98
N SER A 16 -0.75 34.44 10.02
CA SER A 16 -1.78 34.27 8.96
C SER A 16 -1.57 35.12 7.69
N SER A 17 -0.54 35.98 7.65
CA SER A 17 -0.36 37.02 6.62
C SER A 17 0.53 36.63 5.44
N GLU A 18 1.53 35.76 5.63
CA GLU A 18 2.46 35.41 4.54
C GLU A 18 1.89 34.35 3.58
N ALA A 19 1.13 33.39 4.12
CA ALA A 19 0.56 32.27 3.36
C ALA A 19 -0.35 32.69 2.18
N GLN A 20 -1.01 33.85 2.27
CA GLN A 20 -1.95 34.31 1.23
C GLN A 20 -1.26 34.98 0.02
N ASN A 21 -0.16 35.72 0.23
CA ASN A 21 0.57 36.38 -0.86
C ASN A 21 1.10 35.36 -1.90
N GLY A 22 1.52 34.17 -1.45
CA GLY A 22 2.06 33.11 -2.32
C GLY A 22 1.08 32.61 -3.38
N GLY A 23 -0.22 32.55 -3.07
CA GLY A 23 -1.25 32.06 -4.00
C GLY A 23 -1.45 32.96 -5.21
N LEU A 24 -1.48 34.28 -5.01
CA LEU A 24 -1.74 35.26 -6.07
C LEU A 24 -0.59 35.32 -7.09
N ALA A 25 0.65 35.13 -6.64
CA ALA A 25 1.82 35.09 -7.52
C ALA A 25 1.77 33.94 -8.55
N GLY A 26 1.11 32.82 -8.22
CA GLY A 26 0.97 31.66 -9.12
C GLY A 26 -0.02 31.85 -10.29
N LEU A 27 -1.03 32.71 -10.13
CA LEU A 27 -2.13 32.85 -11.09
C LEU A 27 -1.72 33.41 -12.46
N LYS A 28 -2.42 33.05 -13.53
CA LYS A 28 -2.23 33.64 -14.87
C LYS A 28 -2.80 35.06 -14.90
N LEU A 29 -2.24 35.94 -15.75
CA LEU A 29 -2.63 37.35 -15.83
C LEU A 29 -4.13 37.55 -16.05
N ALA A 30 -4.76 36.74 -16.93
CA ALA A 30 -6.21 36.79 -17.16
C ALA A 30 -7.04 36.41 -15.92
N GLN A 31 -6.56 35.49 -15.08
CA GLN A 31 -7.23 35.10 -13.82
C GLN A 31 -7.11 36.23 -12.78
N LEU A 32 -5.95 36.89 -12.69
CA LEU A 32 -5.76 38.06 -11.84
C LEU A 32 -6.60 39.26 -12.30
N GLN A 33 -6.75 39.47 -13.61
CA GLN A 33 -7.64 40.50 -14.14
C GLN A 33 -9.11 40.21 -13.86
N ALA A 34 -9.56 38.96 -14.02
CA ALA A 34 -10.92 38.55 -13.65
C ALA A 34 -11.20 38.74 -12.16
N LEU A 35 -10.27 38.32 -11.28
CA LEU A 35 -10.41 38.44 -9.83
C LEU A 35 -10.35 39.91 -9.38
N ALA A 36 -9.46 40.73 -9.93
CA ALA A 36 -9.43 42.17 -9.68
C ALA A 36 -10.71 42.89 -10.17
N SER A 37 -11.28 42.45 -11.30
CA SER A 37 -12.56 42.97 -11.79
C SER A 37 -13.73 42.57 -10.90
N GLN A 38 -13.73 41.35 -10.36
CA GLN A 38 -14.73 40.87 -9.40
C GLN A 38 -14.64 41.61 -8.05
N LEU A 39 -13.43 42.03 -7.67
CA LEU A 39 -13.17 42.90 -6.52
C LEU A 39 -13.34 44.41 -6.83
N GLY A 40 -13.92 44.78 -7.97
CA GLY A 40 -14.22 46.18 -8.31
C GLY A 40 -13.01 47.08 -8.57
N ILE A 41 -11.80 46.53 -8.73
CA ILE A 41 -10.56 47.29 -8.90
C ILE A 41 -10.55 47.91 -10.31
N LYS A 42 -10.89 49.21 -10.37
CA LYS A 42 -10.91 50.03 -11.60
C LYS A 42 -9.53 50.01 -12.28
N GLY A 43 -9.52 49.87 -13.61
CA GLY A 43 -8.29 49.87 -14.42
C GLY A 43 -7.52 48.55 -14.48
N SER A 44 -7.94 47.50 -13.76
CA SER A 44 -7.31 46.17 -13.73
C SER A 44 -6.98 45.56 -15.10
N SER A 45 -7.81 45.79 -16.12
CA SER A 45 -7.58 45.32 -17.49
C SER A 45 -6.31 45.88 -18.17
N ARG A 46 -5.73 46.98 -17.66
CA ARG A 46 -4.48 47.59 -18.16
C ARG A 46 -3.27 47.39 -17.24
N MET A 47 -3.47 46.83 -16.04
CA MET A 47 -2.42 46.66 -15.04
C MET A 47 -1.49 45.47 -15.39
N ARG A 48 -0.19 45.62 -15.07
CA ARG A 48 0.80 44.53 -15.17
C ARG A 48 0.59 43.51 -14.05
N LYS A 49 1.07 42.27 -14.22
CA LYS A 49 0.84 41.17 -13.27
C LYS A 49 1.21 41.50 -11.82
N SER A 50 2.34 42.19 -11.58
CA SER A 50 2.73 42.63 -10.23
C SER A 50 1.68 43.56 -9.62
N ALA A 51 1.38 44.68 -10.29
CA ALA A 51 0.40 45.66 -9.83
C ALA A 51 -1.00 45.06 -9.59
N LEU A 52 -1.40 44.02 -10.33
CA LEU A 52 -2.61 43.26 -10.04
C LEU A 52 -2.53 42.47 -8.73
N VAL A 53 -1.43 41.73 -8.50
CA VAL A 53 -1.19 41.02 -7.24
C VAL A 53 -1.17 42.01 -6.08
N ASP A 54 -0.46 43.14 -6.22
CA ASP A 54 -0.35 44.17 -5.19
C ASP A 54 -1.71 44.80 -4.87
N ALA A 55 -2.50 45.18 -5.89
CA ALA A 55 -3.82 45.79 -5.72
C ALA A 55 -4.84 44.82 -5.11
N ILE A 56 -4.86 43.55 -5.54
CA ILE A 56 -5.71 42.50 -4.94
C ILE A 56 -5.32 42.31 -3.47
N SER A 57 -4.02 42.19 -3.18
CA SER A 57 -3.50 41.96 -1.83
C SER A 57 -3.76 43.14 -0.88
N ALA A 58 -3.77 44.38 -1.40
CA ALA A 58 -4.13 45.57 -0.64
C ALA A 58 -5.64 45.64 -0.35
N HIS A 59 -6.47 45.26 -1.33
CA HIS A 59 -7.93 45.23 -1.17
C HIS A 59 -8.37 44.11 -0.19
N GLN A 60 -7.75 42.93 -0.27
CA GLN A 60 -7.97 41.83 0.68
C GLN A 60 -7.53 42.19 2.12
N ARG A 61 -6.59 43.13 2.30
CA ARG A 61 -6.17 43.65 3.61
C ARG A 61 -7.09 44.76 4.15
N GLY A 62 -8.26 44.98 3.56
CA GLY A 62 -9.27 45.91 4.07
C GLY A 62 -8.97 47.40 3.85
N GLY A 63 -7.98 47.73 3.01
CA GLY A 63 -7.65 49.12 2.69
C GLY A 63 -8.70 49.78 1.80
N ALA A 64 -9.39 50.80 2.31
CA ALA A 64 -10.26 51.65 1.51
C ALA A 64 -9.42 52.48 0.51
N VAL A 65 -9.54 52.17 -0.79
CA VAL A 65 -8.72 52.80 -1.84
C VAL A 65 -9.27 54.17 -2.21
N ALA A 66 -8.90 55.19 -1.42
CA ALA A 66 -9.07 56.58 -1.78
C ALA A 66 -7.95 57.04 -2.74
N GLU A 67 -8.32 57.14 -4.02
CA GLU A 67 -7.76 57.99 -5.08
C GLU A 67 -6.28 58.43 -5.00
N ARG A 68 -5.47 57.87 -5.92
CA ARG A 68 -4.41 58.62 -6.61
C ARG A 68 -4.51 58.39 -8.12
N GLU A 69 -4.95 59.41 -8.85
CA GLU A 69 -4.89 59.43 -10.32
C GLU A 69 -3.44 59.56 -10.80
N GLU A 70 -3.09 58.86 -11.88
CA GLU A 70 -1.95 59.26 -12.71
C GLU A 70 -2.34 60.43 -13.61
N LYS A 71 -1.64 61.57 -13.50
CA LYS A 71 -1.56 62.57 -14.57
C LYS A 71 -0.10 62.85 -14.92
N ALA A 72 0.34 62.25 -16.03
CA ALA A 72 1.62 62.54 -16.63
C ALA A 72 1.47 63.64 -17.69
N SER A 73 2.06 64.81 -17.46
CA SER A 73 2.28 65.84 -18.47
C SER A 73 3.62 66.53 -18.23
N LYS A 74 4.42 66.71 -19.29
CA LYS A 74 5.71 67.40 -19.23
C LYS A 74 5.52 68.92 -19.07
N GLY A 75 6.35 69.57 -18.26
CA GLY A 75 6.43 71.02 -18.16
C GLY A 75 7.22 71.51 -16.94
N GLU A 76 8.25 72.30 -17.19
CA GLU A 76 9.00 73.08 -16.18
C GLU A 76 8.55 74.56 -16.24
N PRO A 77 9.03 75.48 -15.38
CA PRO A 77 8.92 75.44 -13.92
C PRO A 77 8.45 76.80 -13.32
N SER A 78 8.29 76.85 -11.98
CA SER A 78 8.07 78.07 -11.15
C SER A 78 6.69 78.76 -11.31
N SER A 79 6.21 79.66 -10.42
CA SER A 79 6.79 80.26 -9.19
C SER A 79 5.72 80.68 -8.15
N GLN A 80 6.13 80.73 -6.87
CA GLN A 80 5.74 81.66 -5.79
C GLN A 80 4.28 81.90 -5.30
N GLU A 81 4.18 81.83 -3.95
CA GLU A 81 3.42 82.70 -3.00
C GLU A 81 1.88 82.78 -2.89
N LYS A 82 1.42 82.65 -1.63
CA LYS A 82 0.28 83.34 -0.92
C LYS A 82 -1.16 83.18 -1.49
N GLY A 83 -2.23 83.14 -0.69
CA GLY A 83 -2.39 83.16 0.78
C GLY A 83 -3.73 83.79 1.21
N GLN A 84 -4.31 83.40 2.35
CA GLN A 84 -5.64 83.85 2.89
C GLN A 84 -6.83 83.38 2.00
N GLY A 85 -8.11 83.29 2.40
CA GLY A 85 -8.90 83.44 3.65
C GLY A 85 -10.37 83.05 3.33
N GLU A 86 -11.42 83.11 4.18
CA GLU A 86 -11.61 83.31 5.62
C GLU A 86 -13.10 83.03 6.00
N LYS A 87 -13.40 82.60 7.25
CA LYS A 87 -14.72 82.74 7.96
C LYS A 87 -15.98 82.01 7.39
N ALA A 88 -17.09 81.75 8.12
CA ALA A 88 -17.35 81.67 9.58
C ALA A 88 -18.76 81.04 9.92
N GLN A 89 -18.90 80.57 11.18
CA GLN A 89 -20.09 80.66 12.09
C GLN A 89 -21.52 80.13 11.75
N GLN A 90 -22.04 79.28 12.68
CA GLN A 90 -23.37 79.35 13.37
C GLN A 90 -24.69 79.18 12.55
N GLU A 91 -25.89 78.85 13.11
CA GLU A 91 -26.31 78.52 14.48
C GLU A 91 -27.47 77.47 14.60
N LYS A 92 -28.16 77.40 15.75
CA LYS A 92 -29.16 76.41 16.22
C LYS A 92 -30.58 76.61 15.64
N GLY A 93 -31.46 75.60 15.84
CA GLY A 93 -32.92 75.79 15.85
C GLY A 93 -33.72 74.53 16.21
N GLN A 94 -34.74 74.63 17.08
CA GLN A 94 -35.71 73.57 17.44
C GLN A 94 -37.14 74.09 17.21
N GLN A 95 -38.12 73.20 16.96
CA GLN A 95 -39.50 73.33 17.50
C GLN A 95 -40.36 72.05 17.34
N GLU A 96 -41.59 72.09 17.86
CA GLU A 96 -42.37 70.93 18.34
C GLU A 96 -43.68 70.65 17.58
N LYS A 97 -44.22 69.41 17.75
CA LYS A 97 -45.65 68.97 17.91
C LYS A 97 -45.76 67.45 17.59
N GLY A 98 -46.67 66.65 18.16
CA GLY A 98 -47.63 66.84 19.26
C GLY A 98 -48.83 65.86 19.18
N GLN A 99 -49.36 65.42 20.34
CA GLN A 99 -50.61 64.63 20.58
C GLN A 99 -50.58 63.07 20.50
N ASN A 100 -50.85 62.44 21.66
CA ASN A 100 -51.97 61.52 22.03
C ASN A 100 -52.59 60.53 21.01
N ASP A 101 -53.16 59.36 21.39
CA ASP A 101 -53.17 58.52 22.62
C ASP A 101 -53.93 57.19 22.30
N LYS A 102 -53.85 56.19 23.19
CA LYS A 102 -54.73 55.00 23.35
C LYS A 102 -54.64 53.77 22.45
N SER A 103 -55.26 52.71 22.99
CA SER A 103 -55.09 51.28 22.73
C SER A 103 -56.43 50.53 22.66
N GLN A 104 -56.37 49.26 22.23
CA GLN A 104 -57.40 48.19 22.36
C GLN A 104 -58.58 48.16 21.36
N ASN A 105 -59.09 46.93 21.18
CA ASN A 105 -60.22 46.41 20.39
C ASN A 105 -61.42 47.38 20.21
N GLU A 106 -62.23 47.30 19.14
CA GLU A 106 -62.85 46.09 18.55
C GLU A 106 -63.53 46.36 17.19
N LYS A 107 -63.95 45.30 16.45
CA LYS A 107 -64.78 45.28 15.20
C LYS A 107 -64.06 45.73 13.92
N GLU A 108 -64.21 45.05 12.77
CA GLU A 108 -65.45 44.89 11.99
C GLU A 108 -65.48 43.65 11.04
N GLN A 109 -66.71 43.30 10.58
CA GLN A 109 -67.17 42.90 9.22
C GLN A 109 -66.27 42.09 8.23
N SER A 110 -66.76 41.14 7.41
CA SER A 110 -68.12 40.55 7.25
C SER A 110 -68.16 39.22 6.44
N ASN A 111 -69.26 38.48 6.63
CA ASN A 111 -69.99 37.59 5.70
C ASN A 111 -69.42 36.29 5.05
N ALA A 112 -70.37 35.32 4.94
CA ALA A 112 -70.44 34.13 4.07
C ALA A 112 -69.36 33.01 4.24
N ARG A 113 -69.51 31.98 5.11
CA ARG A 113 -70.49 30.84 5.18
C ARG A 113 -70.18 29.68 4.19
N SER A 114 -69.70 28.50 4.66
CA SER A 114 -70.41 27.38 5.34
C SER A 114 -71.36 26.59 4.41
N LYS A 115 -71.43 25.25 4.36
CA LYS A 115 -71.27 24.16 5.37
C LYS A 115 -70.55 22.95 4.73
N GLU A 116 -69.96 21.94 5.39
CA GLU A 116 -70.13 21.25 6.70
C GLU A 116 -71.16 20.08 6.74
N SER A 117 -70.65 18.86 7.03
CA SER A 117 -71.31 17.64 7.55
C SER A 117 -72.35 16.88 6.72
N GLY A 118 -72.45 15.54 6.92
CA GLY A 118 -73.73 14.83 6.71
C GLY A 118 -73.81 13.34 6.33
N LYS A 119 -73.17 12.41 7.06
CA LYS A 119 -73.56 10.98 7.25
C LYS A 119 -74.20 10.11 6.11
N ALA A 120 -73.53 8.97 5.89
CA ALA A 120 -74.06 7.58 5.92
C ALA A 120 -74.88 6.98 4.75
N ASP A 121 -74.74 5.64 4.63
CA ASP A 121 -75.61 4.65 3.96
C ASP A 121 -75.80 4.73 2.42
N GLN A 122 -76.06 3.63 1.68
CA GLN A 122 -75.85 2.18 1.89
C GLN A 122 -76.08 1.46 0.54
N SER A 123 -75.41 0.31 0.27
CA SER A 123 -75.77 -0.63 -0.84
C SER A 123 -75.71 -0.03 -2.27
N GLN A 124 -76.04 -0.72 -3.37
CA GLN A 124 -75.72 -2.08 -3.83
C GLN A 124 -75.88 -2.09 -5.37
N ASP A 125 -75.15 -2.96 -6.06
CA ASP A 125 -75.28 -3.25 -7.51
C ASP A 125 -75.13 -2.03 -8.46
N GLY A 126 -74.87 -2.20 -9.76
CA GLY A 126 -74.55 -3.43 -10.47
C GLY A 126 -74.00 -3.18 -11.87
N GLN A 127 -73.55 -4.27 -12.48
CA GLN A 127 -73.76 -4.65 -13.89
C GLN A 127 -74.59 -3.68 -14.76
N LYS A 128 -74.25 -3.40 -16.04
CA LYS A 128 -73.49 -4.22 -17.00
C LYS A 128 -73.28 -3.49 -18.36
N ASP A 129 -72.37 -4.01 -19.19
CA ASP A 129 -72.49 -4.14 -20.67
C ASP A 129 -72.57 -2.86 -21.57
N GLU A 130 -72.15 -2.84 -22.85
CA GLU A 130 -71.51 -3.88 -23.70
C GLU A 130 -70.76 -3.32 -24.94
N GLN A 131 -69.79 -4.12 -25.45
CA GLN A 131 -69.35 -4.27 -26.87
C GLN A 131 -68.86 -3.03 -27.67
N SER A 132 -68.13 -3.14 -28.80
CA SER A 132 -67.70 -4.27 -29.67
C SER A 132 -66.23 -4.05 -30.14
N SER A 133 -65.50 -4.91 -30.87
CA SER A 133 -65.79 -6.14 -31.63
C SER A 133 -64.52 -7.05 -31.61
N LYS A 134 -64.57 -8.38 -31.42
CA LYS A 134 -64.81 -9.47 -32.42
C LYS A 134 -63.64 -9.72 -33.42
N GLN A 135 -63.24 -10.95 -33.80
CA GLN A 135 -63.78 -12.30 -33.49
C GLN A 135 -62.80 -13.46 -33.85
N ASP A 136 -62.98 -14.64 -33.20
CA ASP A 136 -62.91 -16.03 -33.72
C ASP A 136 -61.66 -16.56 -34.51
N LYS A 137 -61.33 -17.86 -34.59
CA LYS A 137 -61.80 -19.17 -34.02
C LYS A 137 -60.62 -20.18 -34.14
N GLY A 138 -60.60 -21.39 -33.57
CA GLY A 138 -61.58 -22.20 -32.81
C GLY A 138 -60.92 -23.54 -32.35
N GLN A 139 -61.71 -24.51 -31.86
CA GLN A 139 -61.22 -25.78 -31.26
C GLN A 139 -61.53 -27.03 -32.12
N ASN A 140 -60.66 -28.05 -32.13
CA ASN A 140 -60.95 -29.44 -31.65
C ASN A 140 -60.00 -30.58 -32.14
N ASP A 141 -59.73 -31.52 -31.22
CA ASP A 141 -59.57 -33.00 -31.30
C ASP A 141 -58.65 -33.77 -32.33
N LYS A 142 -57.77 -34.61 -31.72
CA LYS A 142 -57.45 -36.05 -31.97
C LYS A 142 -56.80 -36.60 -33.26
N ALA A 143 -55.56 -37.10 -33.10
CA ALA A 143 -55.03 -38.45 -33.46
C ALA A 143 -53.51 -38.52 -33.10
N GLN A 144 -52.82 -39.64 -32.78
CA GLN A 144 -53.15 -41.04 -32.44
C GLN A 144 -51.93 -41.71 -31.72
N ASN A 145 -52.16 -42.80 -30.97
CA ASN A 145 -51.33 -43.99 -30.61
C ASN A 145 -49.78 -44.06 -30.82
N GLU A 146 -48.98 -44.87 -30.09
CA GLU A 146 -49.07 -45.65 -28.82
C GLU A 146 -47.70 -46.29 -28.43
N LYS A 147 -47.45 -46.54 -27.12
CA LYS A 147 -46.53 -47.57 -26.50
C LYS A 147 -45.01 -47.47 -26.81
N SER A 148 -44.04 -47.95 -25.99
CA SER A 148 -43.95 -48.80 -24.75
C SER A 148 -42.80 -48.23 -23.85
N GLN A 149 -42.51 -48.54 -22.58
CA GLN A 149 -42.78 -49.66 -21.62
C GLN A 149 -41.95 -50.94 -21.87
N GLN A 150 -41.37 -51.70 -20.92
CA GLN A 150 -41.03 -51.63 -19.46
C GLN A 150 -39.89 -52.69 -19.22
N GLU A 151 -39.23 -52.94 -18.07
CA GLU A 151 -39.43 -52.62 -16.63
C GLU A 151 -38.19 -51.88 -16.02
N GLY A 152 -37.29 -52.29 -15.10
CA GLY A 152 -37.03 -53.49 -14.23
C GLY A 152 -35.57 -53.98 -14.34
N SER A 153 -34.85 -54.51 -13.33
CA SER A 153 -35.06 -54.64 -11.86
C SER A 153 -33.71 -54.73 -11.09
N GLN A 154 -33.61 -54.04 -9.94
CA GLN A 154 -33.01 -54.40 -8.62
C GLN A 154 -31.78 -55.34 -8.43
N GLN A 155 -30.87 -54.88 -7.52
CA GLN A 155 -30.16 -55.62 -6.42
C GLN A 155 -29.08 -56.70 -6.76
N ASP A 156 -28.09 -57.04 -5.91
CA ASP A 156 -27.60 -56.49 -4.61
C ASP A 156 -26.09 -56.83 -4.35
N GLY A 157 -25.50 -56.28 -3.27
CA GLY A 157 -24.70 -57.01 -2.26
C GLY A 157 -23.24 -57.50 -2.47
N GLY A 158 -22.37 -57.14 -1.49
CA GLY A 158 -21.21 -57.92 -0.98
C GLY A 158 -19.92 -58.01 -1.82
N SER A 159 -18.66 -57.94 -1.32
CA SER A 159 -18.01 -58.45 -0.08
C SER A 159 -17.79 -59.99 -0.09
N GLU A 160 -16.62 -60.57 0.25
CA GLU A 160 -15.37 -60.04 0.84
C GLU A 160 -14.17 -61.04 0.66
N GLU A 161 -12.96 -60.68 1.12
CA GLU A 161 -11.77 -61.56 1.34
C GLU A 161 -11.06 -62.21 0.10
N GLN A 162 -9.82 -62.75 0.13
CA GLN A 162 -8.91 -63.10 1.26
C GLN A 162 -7.39 -63.09 0.91
N SER A 163 -6.54 -62.78 1.91
CA SER A 163 -5.13 -63.23 2.12
C SER A 163 -3.95 -62.76 1.22
N GLY A 164 -2.75 -62.65 1.83
CA GLY A 164 -1.44 -62.62 1.14
C GLY A 164 -0.34 -61.71 1.74
N GLU A 165 0.40 -62.18 2.75
CA GLU A 165 1.46 -61.41 3.44
C GLU A 165 2.92 -61.72 3.03
N GLU A 166 3.81 -60.75 3.30
CA GLU A 166 5.28 -60.82 3.53
C GLU A 166 6.20 -61.75 2.70
N SER A 167 7.15 -61.16 1.93
CA SER A 167 8.55 -60.92 2.43
C SER A 167 9.67 -60.85 1.36
N SER A 168 10.74 -60.11 1.72
CA SER A 168 12.16 -60.26 1.29
C SER A 168 12.73 -59.54 0.03
N LYS A 169 13.76 -58.72 0.32
CA LYS A 169 15.01 -58.45 -0.43
C LYS A 169 15.01 -58.29 -1.98
N GLY A 170 15.18 -57.03 -2.41
CA GLY A 170 16.52 -56.57 -2.87
C GLY A 170 16.75 -56.17 -4.34
N GLY A 171 17.31 -54.96 -4.54
CA GLY A 171 18.33 -54.67 -5.57
C GLY A 171 17.88 -54.35 -7.01
N GLY A 172 17.39 -53.12 -7.27
CA GLY A 172 16.99 -52.66 -8.62
C GLY A 172 17.88 -51.56 -9.25
N ARG A 173 19.09 -51.88 -9.73
CA ARG A 173 19.87 -50.97 -10.61
C ARG A 173 19.52 -51.23 -12.09
N ASN A 174 18.61 -50.45 -12.67
CA ASN A 174 18.27 -50.62 -14.09
C ASN A 174 19.24 -49.83 -15.03
N ARG A 175 19.56 -50.41 -16.19
CA ARG A 175 20.57 -49.90 -17.14
C ARG A 175 19.96 -49.68 -18.52
N ASN A 176 19.82 -48.42 -18.95
CA ASN A 176 19.67 -48.13 -20.39
C ASN A 176 21.01 -48.32 -21.12
N ARG A 177 20.98 -48.89 -22.32
CA ARG A 177 22.17 -49.45 -22.98
C ARG A 177 22.16 -49.19 -24.49
N ASN A 178 23.30 -48.71 -25.00
CA ASN A 178 23.75 -48.74 -26.41
C ASN A 178 22.93 -47.89 -27.42
N ARG A 179 23.53 -46.88 -28.09
CA ARG A 179 24.63 -46.85 -29.11
C ARG A 179 24.04 -47.01 -30.53
N ASN A 180 24.10 -46.02 -31.45
CA ASN A 180 25.23 -45.22 -31.99
C ASN A 180 25.66 -45.73 -33.38
N ARG A 181 25.49 -44.92 -34.45
CA ARG A 181 26.49 -44.69 -35.53
C ARG A 181 26.01 -43.71 -36.61
N ASN A 182 26.96 -42.95 -37.16
CA ASN A 182 26.81 -42.18 -38.41
C ASN A 182 26.77 -43.12 -39.64
N ARG A 183 26.18 -42.66 -40.75
CA ARG A 183 26.91 -42.44 -42.03
C ARG A 183 26.14 -41.54 -43.00
N GLN A 184 26.63 -41.40 -44.23
CA GLN A 184 26.53 -40.20 -45.07
C GLN A 184 26.19 -40.56 -46.53
N ASP A 185 25.76 -39.55 -47.30
CA ASP A 185 25.63 -39.48 -48.77
C ASP A 185 24.49 -40.30 -49.44
N GLY A 186 23.87 -39.70 -50.46
CA GLY A 186 22.78 -40.27 -51.27
C GLY A 186 22.12 -39.23 -52.18
N GLN A 187 22.13 -39.47 -53.50
CA GLN A 187 21.75 -38.51 -54.56
C GLN A 187 20.23 -38.39 -54.81
N GLN A 188 19.85 -37.37 -55.60
CA GLN A 188 18.83 -37.31 -56.70
C GLN A 188 17.71 -38.39 -56.73
N ASN A 189 16.45 -38.10 -57.12
CA ASN A 189 16.07 -37.30 -58.29
C ASN A 189 14.58 -36.88 -58.34
N ASP A 190 14.24 -36.01 -59.30
CA ASP A 190 12.93 -35.67 -59.94
C ASP A 190 11.58 -35.90 -59.23
N GLY A 191 10.79 -34.82 -59.14
CA GLY A 191 9.39 -34.82 -58.67
C GLY A 191 8.31 -34.85 -59.77
N GLN A 192 7.08 -34.44 -59.41
CA GLN A 192 6.01 -34.09 -60.36
C GLN A 192 4.92 -33.19 -59.75
N GLN A 193 4.50 -32.20 -60.56
CA GLN A 193 3.18 -31.56 -60.76
C GLN A 193 2.11 -31.46 -59.63
N GLY A 194 1.48 -30.28 -59.55
CA GLY A 194 0.20 -30.03 -58.87
C GLY A 194 -0.20 -28.54 -58.92
N GLU A 195 -1.27 -28.18 -59.64
CA GLU A 195 -1.68 -26.78 -59.88
C GLU A 195 -2.68 -26.21 -58.86
N ASN A 196 -2.60 -24.91 -58.51
CA ASN A 196 -3.56 -23.90 -59.02
C ASN A 196 -3.37 -22.43 -58.54
N ARG A 197 -3.18 -21.55 -59.54
CA ARG A 197 -3.90 -20.28 -59.82
C ARG A 197 -4.18 -19.18 -58.75
N ASN A 198 -3.73 -17.99 -59.16
CA ASN A 198 -4.41 -16.68 -59.17
C ASN A 198 -4.42 -15.76 -57.92
N GLY A 199 -4.02 -14.50 -58.16
CA GLY A 199 -4.16 -13.36 -57.25
C GLY A 199 -3.23 -12.20 -57.64
N ARG A 200 -3.69 -11.26 -58.47
CA ARG A 200 -3.01 -9.97 -58.74
C ARG A 200 -3.58 -8.90 -57.78
N GLU A 201 -2.79 -7.92 -57.35
CA GLU A 201 -2.81 -6.54 -57.90
C GLU A 201 -1.81 -5.59 -57.19
N ASP A 202 -1.54 -4.47 -57.84
CA ASP A 202 -0.43 -3.54 -57.58
C ASP A 202 -0.59 -2.62 -56.36
N ARG A 203 0.55 -2.06 -55.90
CA ARG A 203 0.72 -0.61 -55.72
C ARG A 203 2.21 -0.20 -55.70
N LYS A 204 2.45 1.09 -55.94
CA LYS A 204 3.77 1.69 -56.27
C LYS A 204 4.25 2.68 -55.20
N ASP A 205 5.55 3.00 -55.32
CA ASP A 205 6.22 4.22 -54.82
C ASP A 205 6.24 4.39 -53.28
N ASP A 206 7.15 5.14 -52.65
CA ASP A 206 8.10 6.15 -53.16
C ASP A 206 9.52 5.94 -52.56
N GLY A 207 10.54 6.64 -53.09
CA GLY A 207 11.94 6.53 -52.68
C GLY A 207 12.36 7.49 -51.55
N GLY A 208 13.53 7.22 -50.96
CA GLY A 208 14.12 8.10 -49.95
C GLY A 208 15.58 7.76 -49.62
N ASN A 209 16.50 8.67 -49.95
CA ASN A 209 17.92 8.53 -49.61
C ASN A 209 18.17 8.63 -48.10
N ASN A 210 19.06 7.80 -47.58
CA ASN A 210 20.31 8.34 -47.02
C ASN A 210 21.42 7.28 -46.94
N ARG A 211 22.60 7.65 -47.43
CA ARG A 211 23.86 6.96 -47.13
C ARG A 211 24.60 7.76 -46.08
N ASP A 212 25.15 7.07 -45.09
CA ASP A 212 26.50 7.25 -44.54
C ASP A 212 26.56 6.84 -43.06
N ARG A 213 27.31 5.76 -42.77
CA ARG A 213 28.35 5.76 -41.72
C ARG A 213 29.15 4.45 -41.64
N ASP A 214 30.47 4.62 -41.70
CA ASP A 214 31.50 4.00 -40.87
C ASP A 214 31.36 2.52 -40.45
N LYS A 215 32.13 1.67 -41.14
CA LYS A 215 32.54 0.37 -40.62
C LYS A 215 33.62 0.54 -39.55
N ASN A 216 33.32 0.22 -38.29
CA ASN A 216 34.36 -0.36 -37.41
C ASN A 216 33.75 -1.25 -36.32
N GLY A 217 33.78 -2.57 -36.54
CA GLY A 217 33.26 -3.58 -35.62
C GLY A 217 34.24 -4.73 -35.45
N GLY A 218 35.17 -4.59 -34.50
CA GLY A 218 36.14 -5.65 -34.18
C GLY A 218 35.50 -6.76 -33.35
N GLY A 219 35.68 -8.02 -33.77
CA GLY A 219 35.12 -9.19 -33.10
C GLY A 219 36.08 -10.37 -33.06
N ASN A 220 36.86 -10.49 -31.98
CA ASN A 220 37.70 -11.67 -31.74
C ASN A 220 36.83 -12.84 -31.22
N ASN A 221 36.83 -13.99 -31.92
CA ASN A 221 37.24 -15.27 -31.31
C ASN A 221 37.14 -16.50 -32.22
N ARG A 222 38.18 -17.36 -32.12
CA ARG A 222 38.26 -18.84 -32.24
C ARG A 222 39.36 -19.31 -33.21
N GLY A 223 40.01 -20.42 -32.86
CA GLY A 223 40.87 -21.17 -33.79
C GLY A 223 42.22 -21.66 -33.25
N ASN A 224 42.28 -22.27 -32.06
CA ASN A 224 43.51 -22.98 -31.65
C ASN A 224 43.66 -24.29 -32.46
N ARG A 225 44.70 -24.39 -33.31
CA ARG A 225 45.27 -25.65 -33.80
C ARG A 225 46.72 -25.42 -34.24
N GLY A 226 47.63 -26.29 -33.84
CA GLY A 226 49.04 -26.21 -34.20
C GLY A 226 49.36 -26.82 -35.58
N GLY A 227 50.55 -26.50 -36.08
CA GLY A 227 51.19 -27.13 -37.22
C GLY A 227 52.71 -27.07 -37.03
N ASP A 228 53.37 -28.20 -37.26
CA ASP A 228 54.84 -28.32 -37.18
C ASP A 228 55.47 -27.84 -38.51
N GLY A 229 56.77 -27.50 -38.51
CA GLY A 229 57.47 -27.03 -39.71
C GLY A 229 58.66 -26.10 -39.40
N GLY A 230 59.85 -26.67 -39.25
CA GLY A 230 61.10 -25.92 -39.12
C GLY A 230 61.61 -25.34 -40.45
N GLY A 231 62.42 -24.28 -40.37
CA GLY A 231 63.12 -23.67 -41.50
C GLY A 231 64.23 -22.73 -40.98
N SER A 232 65.43 -22.80 -41.58
CA SER A 232 66.63 -22.18 -41.02
C SER A 232 67.27 -21.12 -41.94
N ASN A 233 68.14 -20.32 -41.31
CA ASN A 233 69.26 -19.54 -41.89
C ASN A 233 69.01 -18.12 -42.43
N ASN A 234 70.01 -17.28 -42.14
CA ASN A 234 70.53 -16.14 -42.93
C ASN A 234 69.73 -14.82 -42.98
N ARG A 235 70.39 -13.64 -42.99
CA ARG A 235 71.77 -13.26 -42.56
C ARG A 235 71.87 -11.72 -42.43
N ASP A 236 72.88 -11.28 -41.69
CA ASP A 236 73.71 -10.05 -41.80
C ASP A 236 73.08 -8.69 -42.22
N GLY A 237 73.38 -7.64 -41.44
CA GLY A 237 72.98 -6.26 -41.74
C GLY A 237 73.44 -5.22 -40.69
N GLU A 238 74.75 -4.96 -40.61
CA GLU A 238 75.27 -3.94 -39.68
C GLU A 238 74.85 -2.51 -40.05
N GLY A 239 74.49 -1.70 -39.05
CA GLY A 239 74.00 -0.32 -39.26
C GLY A 239 74.16 0.60 -38.04
N ARG A 240 75.39 0.87 -37.60
CA ARG A 240 75.66 1.72 -36.44
C ARG A 240 75.23 3.18 -36.66
N ASN A 241 74.34 3.73 -35.83
CA ASN A 241 74.41 5.16 -35.47
C ASN A 241 73.66 5.59 -34.19
N ARG A 242 74.37 6.37 -33.37
CA ARG A 242 73.89 7.45 -32.48
C ARG A 242 72.86 7.13 -31.38
N ASN A 243 73.44 6.70 -30.26
CA ASN A 243 73.03 7.12 -28.91
C ASN A 243 72.50 8.57 -28.83
N ARG A 244 71.41 8.76 -28.04
CA ARG A 244 71.05 9.90 -27.14
C ARG A 244 69.56 10.28 -27.17
N ARG A 245 68.68 9.46 -26.55
CA ARG A 245 67.34 9.88 -26.04
C ARG A 245 66.66 8.84 -25.13
N ASN A 246 67.37 8.37 -24.08
CA ASN A 246 66.81 7.42 -23.10
C ASN A 246 67.20 7.75 -21.64
N ARG A 247 66.89 8.98 -21.21
CA ARG A 247 66.64 9.38 -19.81
C ARG A 247 65.44 10.34 -19.86
N ASN A 248 64.49 10.20 -18.91
CA ASN A 248 63.14 10.80 -18.83
C ASN A 248 61.98 9.87 -19.28
N ARG A 249 61.90 8.66 -18.70
CA ARG A 249 60.70 7.80 -18.82
C ARG A 249 60.23 7.10 -17.53
N ASN A 250 60.85 7.38 -16.37
CA ASN A 250 60.42 6.80 -15.09
C ASN A 250 59.45 7.71 -14.31
N ASP A 251 59.59 9.03 -14.37
CA ASP A 251 58.77 10.02 -13.64
C ASP A 251 57.35 10.23 -14.21
N ARG A 252 56.70 9.14 -14.66
CA ARG A 252 55.31 9.15 -15.17
C ARG A 252 54.43 7.98 -14.69
N ASN A 253 54.91 7.12 -13.78
CA ASN A 253 54.05 6.09 -13.17
C ASN A 253 53.28 6.61 -11.92
N ASP A 254 53.88 7.46 -11.08
CA ASP A 254 53.28 7.96 -9.82
C ASP A 254 52.16 9.00 -10.00
N ARG A 255 51.58 9.09 -11.21
CA ARG A 255 50.37 9.89 -11.49
C ARG A 255 49.21 9.07 -12.06
N ARG A 256 49.21 7.74 -11.84
CA ARG A 256 48.07 6.85 -12.12
C ARG A 256 47.36 6.27 -10.88
N GLY A 257 47.72 6.73 -9.68
CA GLY A 257 47.00 6.37 -8.44
C GLY A 257 45.73 7.18 -8.15
N ARG A 258 45.50 8.34 -8.80
CA ARG A 258 44.34 9.20 -8.50
C ARG A 258 43.07 8.70 -9.22
N ASN A 259 42.52 7.60 -8.71
CA ASN A 259 41.29 6.99 -9.18
C ASN A 259 40.11 7.96 -8.96
N ARG A 260 39.67 8.62 -10.03
CA ARG A 260 38.68 9.72 -9.96
C ARG A 260 37.25 9.19 -9.92
N GLY A 261 36.92 8.49 -8.82
CA GLY A 261 35.54 8.43 -8.35
C GLY A 261 35.02 9.83 -8.01
N PRO A 262 33.73 9.98 -7.64
CA PRO A 262 33.30 11.20 -6.97
C PRO A 262 34.17 11.41 -5.72
N GLU A 263 34.54 12.66 -5.45
CA GLU A 263 35.05 13.06 -4.15
C GLU A 263 33.87 12.94 -3.17
N VAL A 264 33.69 11.72 -2.65
CA VAL A 264 33.00 11.51 -1.39
C VAL A 264 33.85 12.20 -0.33
N ASP A 265 33.31 13.31 0.15
CA ASP A 265 33.74 13.98 1.34
C ASP A 265 33.57 13.01 2.52
N ASP A 266 34.62 12.21 2.79
CA ASP A 266 34.84 11.64 4.11
C ASP A 266 35.19 12.84 5.03
N THR A 267 34.16 13.60 5.41
CA THR A 267 34.28 14.93 6.02
C THR A 267 35.18 14.85 7.26
N GLU A 268 36.42 15.32 7.14
CA GLU A 268 37.41 15.23 8.22
C GLU A 268 36.91 16.01 9.45
N VAL A 269 36.56 15.27 10.49
CA VAL A 269 35.98 15.82 11.72
C VAL A 269 37.08 16.54 12.47
N THR A 270 36.99 17.87 12.51
CA THR A 270 37.86 18.69 13.35
C THR A 270 37.30 18.75 14.77
N GLU A 271 38.16 18.94 15.77
CA GLU A 271 37.74 18.94 17.19
C GLU A 271 36.74 20.08 17.51
N ASP A 272 36.68 21.11 16.67
CA ASP A 272 35.72 22.22 16.72
C ASP A 272 34.32 21.89 16.13
N ASP A 273 34.14 20.72 15.49
CA ASP A 273 32.88 20.39 14.81
C ASP A 273 31.80 19.88 15.78
N VAL A 274 30.81 20.73 16.04
CA VAL A 274 29.61 20.37 16.81
C VAL A 274 28.86 19.24 16.08
N LEU A 275 28.75 18.09 16.74
CA LEU A 275 28.01 16.92 16.26
C LEU A 275 26.57 16.94 16.78
N ILE A 276 25.60 16.86 15.88
CA ILE A 276 24.17 16.75 16.18
C ILE A 276 23.77 15.28 16.05
N PRO A 277 23.18 14.66 17.10
CA PRO A 277 22.74 13.27 17.02
C PRO A 277 21.54 13.13 16.06
N VAL A 278 21.51 12.01 15.33
CA VAL A 278 20.42 11.65 14.42
C VAL A 278 20.05 10.16 14.59
N ALA A 279 18.76 9.88 14.50
CA ALA A 279 18.20 8.54 14.45
C ALA A 279 17.22 8.41 13.27
N GLY A 280 17.07 7.20 12.73
CA GLY A 280 16.09 6.91 11.69
C GLY A 280 16.25 5.54 11.05
N ILE A 281 15.47 5.25 10.01
CA ILE A 281 15.53 3.97 9.29
C ILE A 281 16.34 4.14 8.00
N LEU A 282 17.36 3.31 7.80
CA LEU A 282 18.20 3.33 6.60
C LEU A 282 17.45 2.77 5.39
N ASP A 283 17.28 3.57 4.36
CA ASP A 283 16.84 3.17 3.03
C ASP A 283 18.05 3.15 2.08
N VAL A 284 18.34 1.98 1.51
CA VAL A 284 19.48 1.78 0.60
C VAL A 284 18.94 1.60 -0.80
N LEU A 285 19.39 2.45 -1.72
CA LEU A 285 19.00 2.52 -3.13
C LEU A 285 20.26 2.31 -4.01
N ASP A 286 20.08 2.06 -5.31
CA ASP A 286 21.15 1.52 -6.19
C ASP A 286 22.48 2.28 -6.16
N ASN A 287 22.45 3.60 -5.98
CA ASN A 287 23.61 4.48 -6.07
C ASN A 287 23.84 5.35 -4.83
N TYR A 288 22.98 5.27 -3.81
CA TYR A 288 23.03 6.12 -2.61
C TYR A 288 22.17 5.53 -1.49
N ALA A 289 22.39 5.96 -0.25
CA ALA A 289 21.56 5.59 0.90
C ALA A 289 21.18 6.82 1.71
N PHE A 290 20.00 6.77 2.35
CA PHE A 290 19.48 7.82 3.22
C PHE A 290 18.95 7.22 4.52
N ILE A 291 19.24 7.85 5.65
CA ILE A 291 18.52 7.62 6.91
C ILE A 291 17.26 8.47 6.84
N ARG A 292 16.10 7.81 6.82
CA ARG A 292 14.77 8.43 6.87
C ARG A 292 14.52 8.90 8.30
N THR A 293 14.51 10.22 8.51
CA THR A 293 14.39 10.82 9.87
C THR A 293 12.95 11.11 10.26
N SER A 294 12.07 11.31 9.28
CA SER A 294 10.63 11.59 9.46
C SER A 294 9.73 10.36 9.29
N GLY A 295 10.24 9.14 9.52
CA GLY A 295 9.50 7.88 9.38
C GLY A 295 9.96 7.04 8.19
N TYR A 296 9.03 6.64 7.33
CA TYR A 296 9.25 5.64 6.26
C TYR A 296 9.24 6.20 4.83
N LEU A 297 9.05 7.51 4.67
CA LEU A 297 9.08 8.22 3.38
C LEU A 297 10.26 9.19 3.32
N SER A 298 10.55 9.70 2.11
CA SER A 298 11.62 10.69 1.91
C SER A 298 11.30 12.02 2.61
N GLY A 299 12.10 12.37 3.61
CA GLY A 299 12.04 13.65 4.32
C GLY A 299 12.93 14.72 3.67
N GLN A 300 12.72 15.99 4.05
CA GLN A 300 13.67 17.07 3.75
C GLN A 300 14.93 17.00 4.63
N ASN A 301 14.78 16.44 5.83
CA ASN A 301 15.83 16.31 6.85
C ASN A 301 16.48 14.91 6.83
N ASP A 302 16.33 14.15 5.75
CA ASP A 302 16.97 12.85 5.59
C ASP A 302 18.49 13.00 5.51
N VAL A 303 19.22 12.08 6.15
CA VAL A 303 20.68 12.14 6.23
C VAL A 303 21.32 11.20 5.22
N TYR A 304 22.17 11.74 4.35
CA TYR A 304 22.92 10.98 3.35
C TYR A 304 23.95 10.05 4.03
N VAL A 305 24.00 8.80 3.61
CA VAL A 305 24.99 7.81 4.05
C VAL A 305 25.81 7.37 2.84
N SER A 306 27.14 7.41 2.97
CA SER A 306 28.02 7.03 1.85
C SER A 306 27.98 5.52 1.63
N LEU A 307 28.08 5.08 0.37
CA LEU A 307 28.17 3.65 0.05
C LEU A 307 29.46 3.00 0.60
N GLN A 308 30.43 3.79 1.07
CA GLN A 308 31.58 3.28 1.83
C GLN A 308 31.17 2.92 3.26
N GLN A 309 30.44 3.80 3.96
CA GLN A 309 29.90 3.55 5.30
C GLN A 309 28.94 2.34 5.30
N VAL A 310 28.03 2.25 4.32
CA VAL A 310 27.11 1.10 4.14
C VAL A 310 27.88 -0.22 4.07
N LYS A 311 28.98 -0.27 3.30
CA LYS A 311 29.83 -1.46 3.17
C LYS A 311 30.67 -1.74 4.41
N ARG A 312 31.28 -0.71 5.00
CA ARG A 312 32.15 -0.81 6.19
C ARG A 312 31.42 -1.42 7.38
N TYR A 313 30.19 -0.98 7.64
CA TYR A 313 29.40 -1.40 8.80
C TYR A 313 28.32 -2.44 8.48
N ASN A 314 28.39 -3.11 7.31
CA ASN A 314 27.44 -4.14 6.88
C ASN A 314 25.95 -3.72 6.98
N LEU A 315 25.67 -2.47 6.61
CA LEU A 315 24.34 -1.86 6.72
C LEU A 315 23.43 -2.31 5.57
N ARG A 316 22.13 -2.43 5.87
CA ARG A 316 21.10 -2.92 4.94
C ARG A 316 19.83 -2.08 5.06
N LYS A 317 19.00 -2.08 4.01
CA LYS A 317 17.68 -1.43 4.02
C LYS A 317 16.87 -1.91 5.24
N GLY A 318 16.19 -1.00 5.93
CA GLY A 318 15.44 -1.27 7.15
C GLY A 318 16.26 -1.23 8.45
N ASP A 319 17.57 -0.98 8.41
CA ASP A 319 18.38 -0.86 9.63
C ASP A 319 18.04 0.43 10.38
N ALA A 320 17.66 0.33 11.66
CA ALA A 320 17.51 1.51 12.51
C ALA A 320 18.90 2.00 12.93
N VAL A 321 19.30 3.15 12.40
CA VAL A 321 20.63 3.73 12.59
C VAL A 321 20.55 4.86 13.61
N HIS A 322 21.49 4.88 14.54
CA HIS A 322 21.81 6.06 15.36
C HIS A 322 23.25 6.48 15.11
N GLY A 323 23.46 7.78 15.00
CA GLY A 323 24.78 8.36 14.77
C GLY A 323 24.73 9.88 14.89
N ALA A 324 25.68 10.57 14.27
CA ALA A 324 25.72 12.02 14.27
C ALA A 324 26.05 12.62 12.89
N ILE A 325 25.48 13.79 12.64
CA ILE A 325 25.84 14.70 11.54
C ILE A 325 26.66 15.86 12.10
N ARG A 326 27.52 16.47 11.28
CA ARG A 326 28.15 17.75 11.61
C ARG A 326 27.12 18.88 11.47
N ALA A 327 27.09 19.80 12.43
CA ALA A 327 26.30 21.02 12.34
C ALA A 327 26.82 21.90 11.17
N PRO A 328 25.94 22.55 10.39
CA PRO A 328 26.37 23.54 9.40
C PRO A 328 27.05 24.71 10.12
N ARG A 329 28.27 25.08 9.72
CA ARG A 329 29.01 26.17 10.38
C ARG A 329 28.36 27.52 10.08
N GLU A 330 28.44 28.46 11.02
CA GLU A 330 27.83 29.78 10.85
C GLU A 330 28.47 30.53 9.66
N GLY A 331 27.65 30.89 8.68
CA GLY A 331 28.11 31.47 7.40
C GLY A 331 28.47 30.47 6.29
N GLU A 332 28.52 29.16 6.58
CA GLU A 332 28.72 28.10 5.59
C GLU A 332 27.45 27.96 4.72
N LYS A 333 27.44 28.62 3.56
CA LYS A 333 26.30 28.58 2.64
C LYS A 333 26.05 27.12 2.20
N PRO A 334 24.84 26.57 2.38
CA PRO A 334 24.55 25.18 2.05
C PRO A 334 24.93 24.91 0.59
N ASN A 335 25.90 24.02 0.42
CA ASN A 335 26.58 23.81 -0.84
C ASN A 335 25.56 23.31 -1.87
N LYS A 336 25.30 24.05 -2.96
CA LYS A 336 24.17 23.80 -3.88
C LYS A 336 24.13 22.40 -4.55
N ARG A 337 25.14 21.56 -4.33
CA ARG A 337 25.23 20.16 -4.76
C ARG A 337 24.90 19.15 -3.65
N GLN A 338 25.08 19.51 -2.38
CA GLN A 338 24.72 18.72 -1.19
C GLN A 338 23.41 19.26 -0.62
N LYS A 339 22.27 18.70 -1.10
CA LYS A 339 20.92 19.08 -0.62
C LYS A 339 20.61 18.55 0.79
N PHE A 340 21.36 17.55 1.25
CA PHE A 340 21.14 16.81 2.49
C PHE A 340 22.43 16.76 3.31
N ASN A 341 22.30 16.72 4.63
CA ASN A 341 23.42 16.57 5.56
C ASN A 341 23.99 15.14 5.46
N ALA A 342 25.29 14.97 5.61
CA ALA A 342 25.95 13.66 5.59
C ALA A 342 26.09 13.07 6.99
N LEU A 343 25.95 11.74 7.12
CA LEU A 343 26.30 11.01 8.33
C LEU A 343 27.82 11.07 8.52
N VAL A 344 28.26 11.59 9.65
CA VAL A 344 29.68 11.75 9.99
C VAL A 344 30.15 10.59 10.86
N LYS A 345 29.41 10.30 11.93
CA LYS A 345 29.69 9.22 12.88
C LYS A 345 28.52 8.25 12.92
N LEU A 346 28.80 6.95 12.92
CA LEU A 346 27.82 5.90 13.21
C LEU A 346 28.07 5.40 14.64
N GLU A 347 27.02 5.21 15.43
CA GLU A 347 27.15 4.83 16.85
C GLU A 347 26.48 3.49 17.14
N SER A 348 25.23 3.30 16.70
CA SER A 348 24.54 2.01 16.85
C SER A 348 23.69 1.64 15.64
N VAL A 349 23.57 0.33 15.42
CA VAL A 349 22.74 -0.29 14.39
C VAL A 349 21.77 -1.25 15.07
N ASN A 350 20.48 -0.97 14.96
CA ASN A 350 19.37 -1.64 15.64
C ASN A 350 19.52 -1.73 17.18
N GLY A 351 20.28 -0.83 17.80
CA GLY A 351 20.53 -0.83 19.26
C GLY A 351 21.71 -1.71 19.71
N ARG A 352 22.55 -2.20 18.78
CA ARG A 352 23.88 -2.75 19.08
C ARG A 352 24.97 -1.80 18.57
N PRO A 353 26.18 -1.77 19.16
CA PRO A 353 27.32 -1.03 18.63
C PRO A 353 27.53 -1.25 17.12
N ALA A 354 27.95 -0.20 16.41
CA ALA A 354 28.11 -0.22 14.95
C ALA A 354 29.03 -1.34 14.44
N ASP A 355 30.10 -1.64 15.16
CA ASP A 355 31.12 -2.62 14.76
C ASP A 355 30.66 -4.09 14.92
N ASP A 356 29.72 -4.37 15.82
CA ASP A 356 29.19 -5.74 16.06
C ASP A 356 28.38 -6.29 14.87
N ASN A 357 27.93 -5.40 13.98
CA ASN A 357 27.01 -5.69 12.87
C ASN A 357 27.62 -6.59 11.77
N GLY A 358 28.94 -6.81 11.80
CA GLY A 358 29.65 -7.69 10.85
C GLY A 358 29.33 -9.19 11.00
N SER A 359 28.92 -9.63 12.20
CA SER A 359 28.62 -11.04 12.50
C SER A 359 27.18 -11.48 12.14
N ARG A 360 26.33 -10.53 11.73
CA ARG A 360 24.89 -10.70 11.55
C ARG A 360 24.56 -11.57 10.32
N VAL A 361 23.74 -12.60 10.52
CA VAL A 361 23.25 -13.49 9.45
C VAL A 361 22.23 -12.77 8.54
N ASP A 362 22.10 -13.23 7.30
CA ASP A 362 21.07 -12.74 6.38
C ASP A 362 19.74 -13.46 6.60
N PHE A 363 18.62 -12.72 6.67
CA PHE A 363 17.26 -13.26 6.75
C PHE A 363 16.97 -14.35 5.69
N ASN A 364 17.54 -14.20 4.49
CA ASN A 364 17.37 -15.15 3.39
C ASN A 364 18.19 -16.44 3.53
N LYS A 365 19.14 -16.51 4.48
CA LYS A 365 19.96 -17.69 4.80
C LYS A 365 19.44 -18.48 6.01
N LEU A 366 18.50 -17.92 6.78
CA LEU A 366 17.93 -18.55 7.98
C LEU A 366 16.93 -19.65 7.58
N THR A 367 16.98 -20.81 8.25
CA THR A 367 16.10 -21.96 7.97
C THR A 367 14.63 -21.59 8.26
N PRO A 368 13.72 -21.65 7.25
CA PRO A 368 12.30 -21.41 7.48
C PRO A 368 11.63 -22.65 8.08
N LEU A 369 10.95 -22.48 9.21
CA LEU A 369 10.10 -23.51 9.82
C LEU A 369 8.61 -23.17 9.68
N TYR A 370 7.76 -24.17 9.92
CA TYR A 370 6.37 -23.90 10.27
C TYR A 370 6.30 -23.23 11.66
N PRO A 371 5.25 -22.45 11.94
CA PRO A 371 4.92 -22.05 13.30
C PRO A 371 4.82 -23.24 14.25
N GLN A 372 5.34 -23.06 15.46
CA GLN A 372 5.43 -24.07 16.54
C GLN A 372 5.00 -23.50 17.90
N GLU A 373 5.17 -22.19 18.10
CA GLU A 373 4.67 -21.47 19.28
C GLU A 373 3.41 -20.68 18.90
N ARG A 374 2.39 -20.71 19.75
CA ARG A 374 1.08 -20.07 19.52
C ARG A 374 1.04 -18.67 20.12
N LEU A 375 0.75 -17.68 19.30
CA LEU A 375 0.38 -16.33 19.74
C LEU A 375 -1.03 -16.39 20.33
N ARG A 376 -1.15 -16.54 21.64
CA ARG A 376 -2.44 -16.60 22.34
C ARG A 376 -3.10 -15.22 22.31
N LEU A 377 -4.39 -15.19 21.98
CA LEU A 377 -5.19 -13.99 21.78
C LEU A 377 -6.25 -13.81 22.88
N GLU A 378 -6.72 -14.89 23.50
CA GLU A 378 -7.61 -14.86 24.68
C GLU A 378 -7.07 -13.96 25.81
N GLY A 379 -7.93 -13.07 26.35
CA GLY A 379 -7.60 -12.08 27.38
C GLY A 379 -8.79 -11.83 28.32
N ASP A 380 -9.35 -10.61 28.38
CA ASP A 380 -10.62 -10.36 29.11
C ASP A 380 -11.71 -11.32 28.58
N PRO A 381 -12.39 -12.12 29.43
CA PRO A 381 -13.46 -13.02 29.02
C PRO A 381 -14.58 -12.39 28.18
N LYS A 382 -14.82 -11.08 28.36
CA LYS A 382 -15.80 -10.27 27.59
C LYS A 382 -15.37 -10.05 26.15
N ASN A 383 -14.06 -10.04 25.87
CA ASN A 383 -13.51 -9.88 24.53
C ASN A 383 -13.63 -11.21 23.76
N VAL A 384 -14.85 -11.52 23.33
CA VAL A 384 -15.18 -12.74 22.57
C VAL A 384 -14.50 -12.81 21.20
N GLY A 385 -14.09 -11.68 20.63
CA GLY A 385 -13.39 -11.61 19.33
C GLY A 385 -12.11 -12.46 19.30
N PRO A 386 -11.10 -12.13 20.10
CA PRO A 386 -9.88 -12.92 20.25
C PRO A 386 -10.15 -14.38 20.61
N ARG A 387 -11.08 -14.63 21.55
CA ARG A 387 -11.46 -15.99 21.99
C ARG A 387 -12.01 -16.86 20.84
N VAL A 388 -12.82 -16.29 19.95
CA VAL A 388 -13.33 -16.99 18.74
C VAL A 388 -12.20 -17.27 17.74
N ILE A 389 -11.31 -16.31 17.48
CA ILE A 389 -10.18 -16.48 16.56
C ILE A 389 -9.26 -17.61 17.05
N ASP A 390 -8.94 -17.62 18.34
CA ASP A 390 -8.11 -18.66 18.99
C ASP A 390 -8.70 -20.08 18.87
N LEU A 391 -10.01 -20.21 18.62
CA LEU A 391 -10.67 -21.49 18.37
C LEU A 391 -10.70 -21.83 16.88
N VAL A 392 -11.16 -20.92 16.00
CA VAL A 392 -11.39 -21.28 14.59
C VAL A 392 -10.13 -21.24 13.72
N ALA A 393 -9.18 -20.35 14.03
CA ALA A 393 -7.97 -20.09 13.23
C ALA A 393 -6.81 -19.65 14.16
N PRO A 394 -6.24 -20.57 14.96
CA PRO A 394 -5.18 -20.25 15.92
C PRO A 394 -3.92 -19.73 15.21
N ILE A 395 -3.35 -18.65 15.75
CA ILE A 395 -2.22 -17.94 15.12
C ILE A 395 -0.89 -18.37 15.77
N GLY A 396 0.11 -18.71 14.97
CA GLY A 396 1.45 -19.03 15.44
C GLY A 396 2.48 -17.93 15.20
N LYS A 397 3.57 -17.97 15.97
CA LYS A 397 4.79 -17.22 15.69
C LYS A 397 5.35 -17.66 14.34
N GLY A 398 5.32 -16.76 13.37
CA GLY A 398 5.71 -17.01 11.97
C GLY A 398 4.54 -17.22 10.98
N GLN A 399 3.30 -16.91 11.36
CA GLN A 399 2.12 -17.12 10.49
C GLN A 399 2.13 -16.21 9.25
N ARG A 400 1.58 -16.72 8.13
CA ARG A 400 1.12 -15.96 6.95
C ARG A 400 -0.40 -16.01 6.90
N GLY A 401 -1.04 -15.13 7.67
CA GLY A 401 -2.50 -15.06 7.79
C GLY A 401 -3.13 -14.07 6.82
N LEU A 402 -4.26 -14.46 6.22
CA LEU A 402 -5.14 -13.55 5.48
C LEU A 402 -6.45 -13.35 6.26
N ILE A 403 -6.78 -12.10 6.58
CA ILE A 403 -8.07 -11.70 7.13
C ILE A 403 -8.97 -11.31 5.94
N VAL A 404 -9.73 -12.27 5.46
CA VAL A 404 -10.57 -12.16 4.26
C VAL A 404 -11.86 -11.45 4.64
N SER A 405 -12.03 -10.20 4.22
CA SER A 405 -13.13 -9.33 4.65
C SER A 405 -13.86 -8.70 3.46
N PRO A 406 -15.17 -8.93 3.33
CA PRO A 406 -16.04 -8.03 2.59
C PRO A 406 -15.97 -6.60 3.17
N PRO A 407 -16.20 -5.55 2.34
CA PRO A 407 -16.46 -4.20 2.84
C PRO A 407 -17.54 -4.19 3.94
N LYS A 408 -17.30 -3.39 4.99
CA LYS A 408 -18.14 -3.25 6.20
C LYS A 408 -18.24 -4.48 7.13
N ALA A 409 -17.59 -5.61 6.85
CA ALA A 409 -17.69 -6.82 7.69
C ALA A 409 -16.92 -6.79 9.03
N GLY A 410 -16.46 -5.62 9.49
CA GLY A 410 -15.77 -5.47 10.79
C GLY A 410 -14.23 -5.56 10.76
N LYS A 411 -13.60 -5.53 9.57
CA LYS A 411 -12.13 -5.47 9.33
C LYS A 411 -11.34 -4.78 10.46
N THR A 412 -11.63 -3.50 10.66
CA THR A 412 -10.91 -2.59 11.56
C THR A 412 -11.01 -3.03 13.03
N MET A 413 -12.19 -3.47 13.48
CA MET A 413 -12.40 -3.98 14.84
C MET A 413 -11.58 -5.27 15.09
N ILE A 414 -11.46 -6.14 14.09
CA ILE A 414 -10.64 -7.36 14.18
C ILE A 414 -9.15 -6.99 14.26
N LEU A 415 -8.68 -6.03 13.45
CA LEU A 415 -7.28 -5.57 13.52
C LEU A 415 -6.93 -4.91 14.86
N GLN A 416 -7.77 -3.99 15.36
CA GLN A 416 -7.59 -3.36 16.67
C GLN A 416 -7.59 -4.41 17.79
N SER A 417 -8.52 -5.37 17.73
CA SER A 417 -8.63 -6.41 18.74
C SER A 417 -7.44 -7.39 18.70
N LEU A 418 -6.91 -7.72 17.52
CA LEU A 418 -5.69 -8.52 17.37
C LEU A 418 -4.46 -7.76 17.89
N ALA A 419 -4.32 -6.48 17.55
CA ALA A 419 -3.23 -5.63 18.02
C ALA A 419 -3.19 -5.55 19.56
N SER A 420 -4.33 -5.26 20.19
CA SER A 420 -4.45 -5.19 21.65
C SER A 420 -4.19 -6.55 22.32
N ALA A 421 -4.74 -7.64 21.78
CA ALA A 421 -4.54 -8.98 22.31
C ALA A 421 -3.07 -9.42 22.24
N ILE A 422 -2.43 -9.24 21.08
CA ILE A 422 -1.01 -9.60 20.89
C ILE A 422 -0.13 -8.79 21.85
N LYS A 423 -0.33 -7.47 21.94
CA LYS A 423 0.45 -6.60 22.82
C LYS A 423 0.26 -6.90 24.32
N THR A 424 -0.94 -7.32 24.73
CA THR A 424 -1.23 -7.66 26.13
C THR A 424 -0.64 -9.02 26.51
N ASN A 425 -0.77 -10.02 25.63
CA ASN A 425 -0.46 -11.41 25.93
C ASN A 425 0.98 -11.84 25.56
N ASN A 426 1.59 -11.14 24.60
CA ASN A 426 2.90 -11.46 24.03
C ASN A 426 3.73 -10.15 23.97
N PRO A 427 4.01 -9.48 25.10
CA PRO A 427 4.64 -8.15 25.13
C PRO A 427 6.09 -8.12 24.65
N GLU A 428 6.73 -9.28 24.45
CA GLU A 428 8.04 -9.43 23.82
C GLU A 428 8.00 -9.27 22.30
N VAL A 429 6.82 -9.40 21.68
CA VAL A 429 6.61 -9.29 20.23
C VAL A 429 6.66 -7.83 19.80
N HIS A 430 7.52 -7.52 18.83
CA HIS A 430 7.56 -6.20 18.20
C HIS A 430 6.39 -6.06 17.22
N LEU A 431 5.32 -5.39 17.66
CA LEU A 431 4.12 -5.14 16.86
C LEU A 431 4.32 -3.94 15.92
N MET A 432 4.16 -4.19 14.61
CA MET A 432 4.15 -3.19 13.55
C MET A 432 2.77 -3.19 12.87
N MET A 433 2.20 -2.01 12.61
CA MET A 433 0.97 -1.87 11.82
C MET A 433 1.28 -1.06 10.57
N VAL A 434 1.06 -1.64 9.39
CA VAL A 434 1.37 -1.05 8.09
C VAL A 434 0.06 -0.75 7.37
N LEU A 435 -0.23 0.54 7.17
CA LEU A 435 -1.46 1.04 6.57
C LEU A 435 -1.15 1.65 5.20
N VAL A 436 -1.82 1.18 4.15
CA VAL A 436 -1.50 1.51 2.75
C VAL A 436 -2.76 1.84 1.98
N ASP A 437 -2.83 3.04 1.36
CA ASP A 437 -4.00 3.54 0.61
C ASP A 437 -5.28 3.59 1.48
N GLU A 438 -5.10 3.73 2.80
CA GLU A 438 -6.22 3.87 3.75
C GLU A 438 -6.41 5.33 4.18
N ARG A 439 -7.53 5.61 4.86
CA ARG A 439 -7.97 6.98 5.11
C ARG A 439 -7.24 7.67 6.25
N PRO A 440 -6.98 8.99 6.19
CA PRO A 440 -6.35 9.73 7.29
C PRO A 440 -7.07 9.60 8.63
N GLU A 441 -8.41 9.54 8.64
CA GLU A 441 -9.20 9.34 9.86
C GLU A 441 -9.00 7.92 10.44
N GLU A 442 -8.94 6.88 9.60
CA GLU A 442 -8.69 5.50 10.03
C GLU A 442 -7.24 5.30 10.50
N VAL A 443 -6.27 5.94 9.83
CA VAL A 443 -4.86 5.97 10.26
C VAL A 443 -4.72 6.66 11.63
N THR A 444 -5.41 7.78 11.85
CA THR A 444 -5.39 8.50 13.13
C THR A 444 -6.01 7.69 14.27
N ASP A 445 -7.09 6.94 13.98
CA ASP A 445 -7.73 6.04 14.94
C ASP A 445 -6.79 4.87 15.33
N MET A 446 -6.10 4.27 14.36
CA MET A 446 -5.09 3.24 14.63
C MET A 446 -3.94 3.78 15.50
N GLN A 447 -3.39 4.95 15.14
CA GLN A 447 -2.30 5.61 15.89
C GLN A 447 -2.64 5.95 17.34
N ARG A 448 -3.92 6.08 17.69
CA ARG A 448 -4.39 6.37 19.05
C ARG A 448 -4.80 5.12 19.84
N THR A 449 -5.13 4.03 19.14
CA THR A 449 -5.70 2.81 19.73
C THR A 449 -4.68 1.66 19.82
N VAL A 450 -3.65 1.65 18.97
CA VAL A 450 -2.67 0.57 18.87
C VAL A 450 -1.33 0.98 19.49
N ASP A 451 -0.97 0.35 20.62
CA ASP A 451 0.36 0.45 21.23
C ASP A 451 1.37 -0.43 20.44
N GLY A 452 1.86 0.12 19.32
CA GLY A 452 2.84 -0.50 18.43
C GLY A 452 3.41 0.50 17.41
N GLU A 453 4.30 0.03 16.54
CA GLU A 453 4.93 0.84 15.50
C GLU A 453 3.95 1.03 14.32
N VAL A 454 3.17 2.12 14.32
CA VAL A 454 2.19 2.42 13.26
C VAL A 454 2.85 3.20 12.12
N ILE A 455 2.85 2.58 10.94
CA ILE A 455 3.50 3.02 9.71
C ILE A 455 2.39 3.22 8.66
N ALA A 456 2.26 4.42 8.08
CA ALA A 456 1.14 4.72 7.19
C ALA A 456 1.54 5.48 5.91
N SER A 457 0.90 5.12 4.80
CA SER A 457 0.75 5.96 3.61
C SER A 457 -0.73 6.05 3.25
N THR A 458 -1.30 7.24 3.43
CA THR A 458 -2.70 7.57 3.13
C THR A 458 -3.00 7.61 1.62
N PHE A 459 -4.28 7.45 1.24
CA PHE A 459 -4.72 7.37 -0.17
C PHE A 459 -4.48 8.63 -1.03
N ASP A 460 -4.14 9.76 -0.42
CA ASP A 460 -3.81 11.02 -1.10
C ASP A 460 -2.39 11.03 -1.71
N ARG A 461 -1.58 10.02 -1.40
CA ARG A 461 -0.20 9.83 -1.87
C ARG A 461 -0.12 9.00 -3.16
N PRO A 462 0.94 9.13 -3.97
CA PRO A 462 1.13 8.30 -5.16
C PRO A 462 1.39 6.83 -4.80
N ALA A 463 1.12 5.92 -5.74
CA ALA A 463 1.38 4.49 -5.59
C ALA A 463 2.85 4.15 -5.29
N ASP A 464 3.80 5.01 -5.70
CA ASP A 464 5.23 4.86 -5.40
C ASP A 464 5.56 5.10 -3.92
N ASP A 465 4.84 5.99 -3.23
CA ASP A 465 4.96 6.17 -1.77
C ASP A 465 4.48 4.89 -1.05
N HIS A 466 3.37 4.32 -1.52
CA HIS A 466 2.76 3.12 -0.94
C HIS A 466 3.70 1.90 -1.00
N THR A 467 4.33 1.66 -2.17
CA THR A 467 5.27 0.55 -2.35
C THR A 467 6.57 0.80 -1.58
N THR A 468 7.10 2.03 -1.60
CA THR A 468 8.31 2.42 -0.86
C THR A 468 8.15 2.17 0.66
N VAL A 469 7.01 2.60 1.24
CA VAL A 469 6.71 2.39 2.66
C VAL A 469 6.62 0.92 3.01
N ALA A 470 5.90 0.13 2.21
CA ALA A 470 5.77 -1.31 2.44
C ALA A 470 7.13 -2.03 2.35
N GLU A 471 7.99 -1.67 1.39
CA GLU A 471 9.33 -2.26 1.26
C GLU A 471 10.25 -1.92 2.41
N LEU A 472 10.25 -0.67 2.87
CA LEU A 472 11.09 -0.25 3.99
C LEU A 472 10.58 -0.86 5.31
N ALA A 473 9.26 -0.99 5.50
CA ALA A 473 8.65 -1.65 6.65
C ALA A 473 8.96 -3.16 6.70
N ILE A 474 8.88 -3.88 5.57
CA ILE A 474 9.15 -5.33 5.56
C ILE A 474 10.64 -5.66 5.66
N GLU A 475 11.53 -4.80 5.13
CA GLU A 475 12.96 -4.94 5.40
C GLU A 475 13.29 -4.59 6.86
N ARG A 476 12.66 -3.57 7.45
CA ARG A 476 12.77 -3.27 8.89
C ARG A 476 12.41 -4.48 9.76
N ALA A 477 11.27 -5.11 9.47
CA ALA A 477 10.84 -6.33 10.16
C ALA A 477 11.89 -7.45 10.08
N LYS A 478 12.48 -7.67 8.89
CA LYS A 478 13.57 -8.65 8.71
C LYS A 478 14.82 -8.31 9.52
N ARG A 479 15.23 -7.02 9.62
CA ARG A 479 16.39 -6.62 10.43
C ARG A 479 16.18 -6.90 11.93
N LEU A 480 14.96 -6.75 12.43
CA LEU A 480 14.60 -7.10 13.81
C LEU A 480 14.63 -8.62 14.04
N VAL A 481 14.11 -9.41 13.09
CA VAL A 481 14.12 -10.88 13.17
C VAL A 481 15.53 -11.47 13.07
N GLU A 482 16.42 -10.86 12.27
CA GLU A 482 17.86 -11.18 12.24
C GLU A 482 18.59 -10.95 13.58
N MET A 483 17.97 -10.24 14.54
CA MET A 483 18.49 -10.10 15.91
C MET A 483 17.97 -11.15 16.89
N GLY A 484 17.02 -12.01 16.47
CA GLY A 484 16.32 -12.97 17.34
C GLY A 484 15.00 -12.46 17.92
N LYS A 485 14.42 -11.37 17.41
CA LYS A 485 13.10 -10.87 17.88
C LYS A 485 11.93 -11.50 17.12
N ASP A 486 10.84 -11.75 17.83
CA ASP A 486 9.53 -11.96 17.22
C ASP A 486 8.93 -10.64 16.74
N VAL A 487 8.39 -10.64 15.51
CA VAL A 487 7.77 -9.47 14.88
C VAL A 487 6.42 -9.86 14.31
N VAL A 488 5.38 -9.07 14.62
CA VAL A 488 4.06 -9.17 13.98
C VAL A 488 3.83 -7.92 13.14
N VAL A 489 3.60 -8.12 11.85
CA VAL A 489 3.17 -7.08 10.92
C VAL A 489 1.68 -7.24 10.63
N LEU A 490 0.87 -6.28 11.08
CA LEU A 490 -0.54 -6.15 10.70
C LEU A 490 -0.61 -5.26 9.45
N LEU A 491 -0.93 -5.82 8.27
CA LEU A 491 -1.02 -5.06 7.01
C LEU A 491 -2.48 -4.79 6.64
N ASP A 492 -2.82 -3.51 6.44
CA ASP A 492 -4.11 -3.08 5.91
C ASP A 492 -3.91 -2.25 4.64
N SER A 493 -4.06 -2.80 3.42
CA SER A 493 -4.41 -4.19 3.07
C SER A 493 -3.51 -4.77 1.99
N MET A 494 -3.47 -6.11 1.91
CA MET A 494 -2.79 -6.82 0.81
C MET A 494 -3.42 -6.46 -0.55
N THR A 495 -4.74 -6.25 -0.59
CA THR A 495 -5.45 -5.87 -1.80
C THR A 495 -5.05 -4.48 -2.29
N ARG A 496 -5.00 -3.50 -1.38
CA ARG A 496 -4.52 -2.13 -1.67
C ARG A 496 -3.04 -2.12 -2.08
N LEU A 497 -2.19 -2.89 -1.39
CA LEU A 497 -0.77 -3.02 -1.76
C LEU A 497 -0.59 -3.66 -3.15
N GLY A 498 -1.37 -4.69 -3.49
CA GLY A 498 -1.39 -5.30 -4.82
C GLY A 498 -1.83 -4.32 -5.92
N ARG A 499 -2.83 -3.46 -5.63
CA ARG A 499 -3.24 -2.35 -6.52
C ARG A 499 -2.11 -1.34 -6.71
N ALA A 500 -1.46 -0.89 -5.63
CA ALA A 500 -0.36 0.07 -5.69
C ALA A 500 0.79 -0.44 -6.57
N TYR A 501 1.24 -1.68 -6.37
CA TYR A 501 2.27 -2.28 -7.25
C TYR A 501 1.81 -2.43 -8.70
N ASN A 502 0.53 -2.68 -8.97
CA ASN A 502 0.00 -2.73 -10.34
C ASN A 502 -0.05 -1.35 -11.04
N THR A 503 -0.13 -0.26 -10.28
CA THR A 503 -0.07 1.11 -10.80
C THR A 503 1.37 1.63 -10.91
N ALA A 504 2.26 1.23 -10.00
CA ALA A 504 3.67 1.64 -9.99
C ALA A 504 4.57 0.83 -10.96
N ALA A 505 4.21 -0.44 -11.24
CA ALA A 505 5.04 -1.30 -12.10
C ALA A 505 5.03 -0.86 -13.58
N PRO A 506 6.19 -0.81 -14.25
CA PRO A 506 6.25 -0.68 -15.70
C PRO A 506 5.52 -1.84 -16.39
N ALA A 507 4.66 -1.53 -17.36
CA ALA A 507 3.82 -2.52 -18.04
C ALA A 507 4.67 -3.61 -18.74
N SER A 508 4.41 -4.88 -18.43
CA SER A 508 5.13 -6.03 -18.99
C SER A 508 4.64 -6.46 -20.38
N GLY A 509 3.57 -5.83 -20.87
CA GLY A 509 2.86 -6.26 -22.08
C GLY A 509 1.99 -7.52 -21.91
N ARG A 510 1.93 -8.12 -20.71
CA ARG A 510 1.12 -9.30 -20.41
C ARG A 510 0.16 -9.02 -19.26
N ILE A 511 -1.09 -8.74 -19.61
CA ILE A 511 -2.16 -8.41 -18.67
C ILE A 511 -3.00 -9.68 -18.43
N LEU A 512 -3.22 -10.02 -17.17
CA LEU A 512 -4.06 -11.11 -16.69
C LEU A 512 -5.54 -10.69 -16.67
N SER A 513 -6.42 -11.63 -16.31
CA SER A 513 -7.81 -11.29 -16.00
C SER A 513 -7.88 -10.18 -14.93
N GLY A 514 -8.92 -9.34 -14.99
CA GLY A 514 -9.12 -8.23 -14.05
C GLY A 514 -8.19 -7.02 -14.26
N GLY A 515 -7.31 -7.01 -15.26
CA GLY A 515 -6.44 -5.86 -15.55
C GLY A 515 -5.14 -5.81 -14.75
N VAL A 516 -4.76 -6.93 -14.15
CA VAL A 516 -3.50 -7.07 -13.38
C VAL A 516 -2.35 -7.42 -14.31
N ASP A 517 -1.22 -6.73 -14.22
CA ASP A 517 0.00 -7.08 -14.96
C ASP A 517 0.66 -8.34 -14.37
N ALA A 518 1.10 -9.26 -15.23
CA ALA A 518 1.66 -10.56 -14.82
C ALA A 518 2.91 -10.46 -13.91
N ASN A 519 3.65 -9.35 -13.93
CA ASN A 519 4.79 -9.12 -13.06
C ASN A 519 4.41 -8.37 -11.77
N ALA A 520 3.32 -7.60 -11.74
CA ALA A 520 2.98 -6.70 -10.62
C ALA A 520 2.73 -7.40 -9.28
N LEU A 521 2.25 -8.65 -9.29
CA LEU A 521 2.01 -9.40 -8.05
C LEU A 521 3.29 -10.03 -7.45
N TYR A 522 4.44 -9.98 -8.15
CA TYR A 522 5.67 -10.59 -7.65
C TYR A 522 6.25 -9.92 -6.38
N PRO A 523 6.38 -8.57 -6.29
CA PRO A 523 6.85 -7.94 -5.06
C PRO A 523 5.90 -8.13 -3.86
N PRO A 524 4.56 -7.97 -3.98
CA PRO A 524 3.62 -8.36 -2.91
C PRO A 524 3.74 -9.83 -2.46
N LYS A 525 3.92 -10.78 -3.39
CA LYS A 525 4.17 -12.19 -3.03
C LYS A 525 5.44 -12.35 -2.21
N ARG A 526 6.50 -11.60 -2.55
CA ARG A 526 7.78 -11.58 -1.82
C ARG A 526 7.67 -10.88 -0.46
N PHE A 527 6.79 -9.88 -0.33
CA PHE A 527 6.41 -9.28 0.95
C PHE A 527 5.72 -10.33 1.83
N PHE A 528 4.62 -10.94 1.36
CA PHE A 528 3.84 -11.87 2.16
C PHE A 528 4.59 -13.17 2.48
N GLY A 529 5.33 -13.70 1.49
CA GLY A 529 6.26 -14.83 1.63
C GLY A 529 7.51 -14.53 2.46
N ALA A 530 7.69 -13.31 2.96
CA ALA A 530 8.70 -13.04 3.98
C ALA A 530 8.34 -13.74 5.29
N ALA A 531 7.08 -13.75 5.71
CA ALA A 531 6.66 -14.33 6.98
C ALA A 531 6.92 -15.84 7.07
N ARG A 532 7.50 -16.25 8.20
CA ARG A 532 8.04 -17.57 8.51
C ARG A 532 8.41 -17.64 9.99
N ASN A 533 8.38 -18.84 10.56
CA ASN A 533 9.16 -19.14 11.77
C ASN A 533 10.62 -19.42 11.35
N ILE A 534 11.59 -19.23 12.25
CA ILE A 534 13.01 -19.46 11.96
C ILE A 534 13.66 -20.34 13.03
N GLU A 535 14.42 -21.33 12.57
CA GLU A 535 15.27 -22.16 13.41
C GLU A 535 16.37 -21.33 14.10
N ASN A 536 16.44 -21.38 15.43
CA ASN A 536 17.42 -20.64 16.25
C ASN A 536 17.41 -19.11 16.04
N GLY A 537 16.26 -18.53 15.70
CA GLY A 537 16.04 -17.08 15.58
C GLY A 537 14.66 -16.67 16.10
N GLY A 538 14.26 -15.44 15.80
CA GLY A 538 12.88 -14.98 16.05
C GLY A 538 11.96 -15.23 14.86
N SER A 539 10.66 -15.03 15.01
CA SER A 539 9.69 -15.24 13.94
C SER A 539 9.27 -13.94 13.23
N LEU A 540 8.92 -14.05 11.94
CA LEU A 540 8.20 -13.01 11.21
C LEU A 540 6.77 -13.45 10.94
N THR A 541 5.81 -12.85 11.63
CA THR A 541 4.38 -13.05 11.41
C THR A 541 3.83 -11.91 10.56
N ILE A 542 3.04 -12.22 9.53
CA ILE A 542 2.28 -11.22 8.77
C ILE A 542 0.81 -11.64 8.78
N LEU A 543 -0.05 -10.77 9.32
CA LEU A 543 -1.50 -10.87 9.21
C LEU A 543 -1.97 -9.72 8.32
N ALA A 544 -2.41 -10.04 7.11
CA ALA A 544 -2.81 -9.04 6.13
C ALA A 544 -4.31 -9.13 5.83
N THR A 545 -4.99 -8.00 5.75
CA THR A 545 -6.39 -7.97 5.28
C THR A 545 -6.44 -8.18 3.76
N ALA A 546 -7.47 -8.88 3.30
CA ALA A 546 -7.77 -9.06 1.89
C ALA A 546 -9.24 -8.71 1.65
N LEU A 547 -9.48 -7.75 0.75
CA LEU A 547 -10.83 -7.33 0.38
C LEU A 547 -11.43 -8.28 -0.65
N VAL A 548 -12.64 -8.77 -0.38
CA VAL A 548 -13.44 -9.63 -1.26
C VAL A 548 -14.84 -9.05 -1.44
N GLU A 549 -15.64 -9.60 -2.36
CA GLU A 549 -17.00 -9.11 -2.66
C GLU A 549 -17.07 -7.60 -2.97
N THR A 550 -16.01 -7.04 -3.58
CA THR A 550 -15.90 -5.62 -3.99
C THR A 550 -16.55 -5.33 -5.34
N GLY A 551 -16.84 -6.37 -6.13
CA GLY A 551 -17.28 -6.27 -7.52
C GLY A 551 -16.13 -6.03 -8.51
N SER A 552 -14.87 -5.99 -8.06
CA SER A 552 -13.71 -5.78 -8.93
C SER A 552 -12.98 -7.09 -9.19
N LYS A 553 -12.99 -7.55 -10.45
CA LYS A 553 -12.21 -8.72 -10.91
C LYS A 553 -10.70 -8.60 -10.63
N MET A 554 -10.20 -7.38 -10.46
CA MET A 554 -8.83 -7.11 -10.03
C MET A 554 -8.57 -7.65 -8.61
N ASP A 555 -9.51 -7.42 -7.68
CA ASP A 555 -9.40 -7.87 -6.28
C ASP A 555 -9.57 -9.39 -6.16
N GLU A 556 -10.44 -9.98 -6.99
CA GLU A 556 -10.65 -11.43 -7.06
C GLU A 556 -9.37 -12.17 -7.49
N VAL A 557 -8.71 -11.68 -8.55
CA VAL A 557 -7.43 -12.23 -9.03
C VAL A 557 -6.30 -12.00 -8.03
N ILE A 558 -6.24 -10.81 -7.41
CA ILE A 558 -5.33 -10.51 -6.30
C ILE A 558 -5.53 -11.50 -5.15
N PHE A 559 -6.77 -11.73 -4.72
CA PHE A 559 -7.08 -12.56 -3.56
C PHE A 559 -6.66 -14.03 -3.74
N GLU A 560 -7.09 -14.68 -4.83
CA GLU A 560 -6.76 -16.09 -5.09
C GLU A 560 -5.23 -16.31 -5.20
N GLU A 561 -4.50 -15.32 -5.73
CA GLU A 561 -3.04 -15.38 -5.86
C GLU A 561 -2.31 -15.32 -4.49
N PHE A 562 -2.83 -14.59 -3.50
CA PHE A 562 -2.29 -14.57 -2.13
C PHE A 562 -2.78 -15.72 -1.26
N LYS A 563 -4.01 -16.19 -1.48
CA LYS A 563 -4.61 -17.37 -0.81
C LYS A 563 -3.77 -18.64 -0.98
N GLY A 564 -3.16 -18.83 -2.16
CA GLY A 564 -2.18 -19.90 -2.40
C GLY A 564 -0.89 -19.78 -1.56
N THR A 565 -0.51 -18.55 -1.19
CA THR A 565 0.73 -18.20 -0.47
C THR A 565 0.58 -18.24 1.07
N GLY A 566 -0.63 -17.99 1.57
CA GLY A 566 -0.98 -18.00 2.99
C GLY A 566 -0.99 -19.41 3.62
N ASN A 567 -0.96 -19.46 4.95
CA ASN A 567 -1.15 -20.67 5.74
C ASN A 567 -2.20 -20.53 6.86
N MET A 568 -2.85 -19.38 6.99
CA MET A 568 -4.08 -19.17 7.77
C MET A 568 -5.05 -18.30 6.96
N GLU A 569 -6.34 -18.63 7.01
CA GLU A 569 -7.43 -17.79 6.52
C GLU A 569 -8.41 -17.55 7.68
N LEU A 570 -8.64 -16.29 8.03
CA LEU A 570 -9.73 -15.86 8.92
C LEU A 570 -10.75 -15.12 8.05
N ARG A 571 -11.94 -15.70 7.86
CA ARG A 571 -12.96 -15.15 6.94
C ARG A 571 -14.06 -14.43 7.70
N LEU A 572 -14.39 -13.22 7.27
CA LEU A 572 -15.52 -12.43 7.77
C LEU A 572 -16.69 -12.51 6.78
N SER A 573 -17.93 -12.49 7.28
CA SER A 573 -19.15 -12.63 6.49
C SER A 573 -19.98 -11.34 6.50
N ARG A 574 -20.33 -10.86 5.31
CA ARG A 574 -21.25 -9.73 5.14
C ARG A 574 -22.62 -10.03 5.76
N ARG A 575 -23.15 -11.25 5.59
CA ARG A 575 -24.45 -11.67 6.16
C ARG A 575 -24.53 -11.54 7.68
N LEU A 576 -23.45 -11.93 8.38
CA LEU A 576 -23.35 -11.82 9.84
C LEU A 576 -23.28 -10.34 10.26
N ALA A 577 -22.47 -9.53 9.57
CA ALA A 577 -22.32 -8.11 9.87
C ALA A 577 -23.61 -7.30 9.59
N ASP A 578 -24.34 -7.61 8.52
CA ASP A 578 -25.63 -6.98 8.20
C ASP A 578 -26.68 -7.27 9.29
N LYS A 579 -26.66 -8.49 9.87
CA LYS A 579 -27.46 -8.89 11.04
C LYS A 579 -26.87 -8.41 12.38
N ARG A 580 -25.77 -7.67 12.37
CA ARG A 580 -25.03 -7.13 13.54
C ARG A 580 -24.47 -8.20 14.49
N ILE A 581 -24.23 -9.42 14.01
CA ILE A 581 -23.59 -10.50 14.76
C ILE A 581 -22.08 -10.29 14.70
N PHE A 582 -21.48 -9.90 15.83
CA PHE A 582 -20.03 -9.62 15.94
C PHE A 582 -19.37 -10.48 17.03
N PRO A 583 -18.12 -10.98 16.81
CA PRO A 583 -17.31 -10.88 15.59
C PRO A 583 -17.95 -11.61 14.40
N ALA A 584 -17.96 -10.99 13.22
CA ALA A 584 -18.68 -11.50 12.03
C ALA A 584 -17.94 -12.65 11.31
N VAL A 585 -17.34 -13.57 12.07
CA VAL A 585 -16.42 -14.62 11.58
C VAL A 585 -17.17 -15.82 11.03
N ASN A 586 -16.79 -16.28 9.84
CA ASN A 586 -17.24 -17.54 9.27
C ASN A 586 -16.46 -18.69 9.91
N VAL A 587 -17.09 -19.37 10.88
CA VAL A 587 -16.48 -20.46 11.66
C VAL A 587 -16.14 -21.71 10.82
N ASN A 588 -16.78 -21.89 9.66
CA ASN A 588 -16.62 -23.07 8.80
C ASN A 588 -15.58 -22.85 7.68
N GLU A 589 -15.41 -21.62 7.19
CA GLU A 589 -14.37 -21.29 6.19
C GLU A 589 -13.05 -20.79 6.81
N SER A 590 -13.05 -20.39 8.09
CA SER A 590 -11.82 -19.98 8.78
C SER A 590 -11.00 -21.19 9.23
N SER A 591 -9.70 -21.19 8.96
CA SER A 591 -8.81 -22.33 9.26
C SER A 591 -7.34 -21.95 9.31
N THR A 592 -6.52 -22.83 9.90
CA THR A 592 -5.05 -22.74 9.89
C THR A 592 -4.43 -24.06 9.44
N ARG A 593 -3.48 -24.00 8.50
CA ARG A 593 -2.75 -25.19 8.04
C ARG A 593 -1.70 -25.58 9.09
N ARG A 594 -1.61 -26.88 9.39
CA ARG A 594 -0.71 -27.45 10.43
C ARG A 594 -1.04 -26.96 11.85
N GLU A 595 -2.32 -26.76 12.17
CA GLU A 595 -2.78 -26.32 13.50
C GLU A 595 -2.40 -27.29 14.64
N GLU A 596 -2.14 -28.56 14.32
CA GLU A 596 -1.59 -29.56 15.26
C GLU A 596 -0.17 -29.25 15.74
N ASN A 597 0.54 -28.30 15.11
CA ASN A 597 1.79 -27.76 15.63
C ASN A 597 1.58 -26.69 16.70
N LEU A 598 0.37 -26.14 16.85
CA LEU A 598 0.04 -24.97 17.70
C LEU A 598 -0.90 -25.31 18.86
N LEU A 599 -1.53 -26.48 18.83
CA LEU A 599 -2.50 -26.97 19.80
C LEU A 599 -1.97 -28.23 20.50
N SER A 600 -2.34 -28.45 21.76
CA SER A 600 -2.04 -29.72 22.42
C SER A 600 -2.77 -30.91 21.78
N PRO A 601 -2.25 -32.15 21.90
CA PRO A 601 -2.92 -33.36 21.40
C PRO A 601 -4.29 -33.67 22.02
N GLU A 602 -4.71 -32.92 23.04
CA GLU A 602 -6.04 -32.99 23.65
C GLU A 602 -6.96 -31.88 23.12
N GLU A 603 -6.50 -30.62 23.11
CA GLU A 603 -7.23 -29.49 22.50
C GLU A 603 -7.65 -29.83 21.07
N ILE A 604 -6.75 -30.35 20.23
CA ILE A 604 -7.08 -30.60 18.81
C ILE A 604 -8.18 -31.64 18.62
N LYS A 605 -8.25 -32.67 19.47
CA LYS A 605 -9.33 -33.68 19.44
C LYS A 605 -10.69 -33.06 19.77
N ILE A 606 -10.71 -32.11 20.72
CA ILE A 606 -11.92 -31.36 21.08
C ILE A 606 -12.27 -30.37 19.96
N MET A 607 -11.28 -29.68 19.39
CA MET A 607 -11.47 -28.74 18.28
C MET A 607 -12.03 -29.40 17.01
N TRP A 608 -11.60 -30.62 16.67
CA TRP A 608 -12.16 -31.37 15.54
C TRP A 608 -13.60 -31.84 15.80
N LYS A 609 -13.94 -32.21 17.05
CA LYS A 609 -15.34 -32.45 17.44
C LYS A 609 -16.17 -31.17 17.31
N LEU A 610 -15.65 -30.03 17.78
CA LEU A 610 -16.32 -28.73 17.71
C LEU A 610 -16.57 -28.30 16.26
N ARG A 611 -15.56 -28.37 15.37
CA ARG A 611 -15.75 -28.10 13.93
C ARG A 611 -16.79 -29.03 13.30
N ARG A 612 -16.83 -30.32 13.67
CA ARG A 612 -17.86 -31.25 13.16
C ARG A 612 -19.27 -30.80 13.57
N VAL A 613 -19.48 -30.40 14.83
CA VAL A 613 -20.77 -29.86 15.30
C VAL A 613 -21.14 -28.57 14.56
N LEU A 614 -20.22 -27.61 14.45
CA LEU A 614 -20.45 -26.34 13.77
C LEU A 614 -20.69 -26.49 12.25
N SER A 615 -20.08 -27.49 11.61
CA SER A 615 -20.27 -27.78 10.19
C SER A 615 -21.65 -28.35 9.84
N GLY A 616 -22.38 -28.89 10.83
CA GLY A 616 -23.75 -29.37 10.68
C GLY A 616 -24.82 -28.28 10.88
N LEU A 617 -24.41 -27.05 11.19
CA LEU A 617 -25.30 -25.90 11.44
C LEU A 617 -25.17 -24.85 10.34
N GLU A 618 -26.24 -24.09 10.12
CA GLU A 618 -26.16 -22.86 9.33
C GLU A 618 -25.19 -21.87 10.00
N GLN A 619 -24.45 -21.11 9.18
CA GLN A 619 -23.38 -20.19 9.62
C GLN A 619 -23.78 -19.30 10.81
N GLU A 620 -25.00 -18.75 10.78
CA GLU A 620 -25.52 -17.85 11.81
C GLU A 620 -25.78 -18.60 13.12
N GLN A 621 -26.47 -19.74 13.03
CA GLN A 621 -26.81 -20.60 14.16
C GLN A 621 -25.55 -21.18 14.83
N GLY A 622 -24.56 -21.58 14.03
CA GLY A 622 -23.28 -22.08 14.52
C GLY A 622 -22.48 -21.02 15.26
N LEU A 623 -22.42 -19.78 14.73
CA LEU A 623 -21.75 -18.68 15.43
C LEU A 623 -22.50 -18.25 16.69
N ASP A 624 -23.82 -18.11 16.67
CA ASP A 624 -24.60 -17.72 17.85
C ASP A 624 -24.52 -18.78 18.97
N LEU A 625 -24.53 -20.07 18.62
CA LEU A 625 -24.29 -21.17 19.57
C LEU A 625 -22.89 -21.06 20.20
N LEU A 626 -21.86 -20.81 19.38
CA LEU A 626 -20.48 -20.65 19.83
C LEU A 626 -20.34 -19.41 20.73
N LEU A 627 -20.86 -18.25 20.32
CA LEU A 627 -20.80 -17.00 21.09
C LEU A 627 -21.57 -17.12 22.41
N LYS A 628 -22.72 -17.81 22.43
CA LYS A 628 -23.45 -18.09 23.67
C LYS A 628 -22.62 -18.95 24.62
N LYS A 629 -22.04 -20.05 24.14
CA LYS A 629 -21.24 -20.96 24.97
C LYS A 629 -19.91 -20.36 25.43
N ILE A 630 -19.25 -19.53 24.62
CA ILE A 630 -18.07 -18.76 25.04
C ILE A 630 -18.45 -17.77 26.16
N LYS A 631 -19.56 -17.05 26.05
CA LYS A 631 -20.05 -16.10 27.07
C LYS A 631 -20.48 -16.76 28.38
N GLU A 632 -20.81 -18.05 28.37
CA GLU A 632 -21.09 -18.84 29.57
C GLU A 632 -19.81 -19.27 30.33
N THR A 633 -18.60 -18.91 29.83
CA THR A 633 -17.30 -19.35 30.39
C THR A 633 -16.29 -18.21 30.50
N GLN A 634 -15.35 -18.33 31.44
CA GLN A 634 -14.25 -17.38 31.64
C GLN A 634 -13.07 -17.64 30.69
N SER A 635 -12.84 -18.89 30.24
CA SER A 635 -11.70 -19.21 29.35
C SER A 635 -12.03 -20.26 28.29
N ASN A 636 -11.25 -20.28 27.21
CA ASN A 636 -11.36 -21.28 26.16
C ASN A 636 -10.97 -22.67 26.67
N ALA A 637 -10.08 -22.77 27.66
CA ALA A 637 -9.78 -24.04 28.34
C ALA A 637 -11.01 -24.61 29.07
N GLU A 638 -11.74 -23.78 29.81
CA GLU A 638 -13.00 -24.15 30.48
C GLU A 638 -14.08 -24.53 29.45
N PHE A 639 -14.26 -23.73 28.40
CA PHE A 639 -15.18 -24.01 27.30
C PHE A 639 -14.87 -25.36 26.64
N LEU A 640 -13.61 -25.66 26.30
CA LEU A 640 -13.22 -26.93 25.71
C LEU A 640 -13.45 -28.11 26.66
N MET A 641 -13.20 -27.95 27.97
CA MET A 641 -13.49 -28.99 28.97
C MET A 641 -15.01 -29.28 29.08
N LEU A 642 -15.85 -28.24 29.02
CA LEU A 642 -17.31 -28.38 29.00
C LEU A 642 -17.78 -29.04 27.68
N THR A 643 -17.27 -28.59 26.53
CA THR A 643 -17.55 -29.20 25.22
C THR A 643 -17.15 -30.68 25.19
N GLN A 644 -16.01 -31.05 25.77
CA GLN A 644 -15.56 -32.44 25.87
C GLN A 644 -16.56 -33.30 26.66
N LYS A 645 -17.03 -32.82 27.81
CA LYS A 645 -18.06 -33.52 28.63
C LYS A 645 -19.38 -33.66 27.86
N THR A 646 -19.89 -32.58 27.28
CA THR A 646 -21.19 -32.58 26.56
C THR A 646 -21.15 -33.41 25.27
N THR A 647 -20.00 -33.48 24.57
CA THR A 647 -19.84 -34.26 23.32
C THR A 647 -19.32 -35.69 23.52
N LEU A 648 -19.16 -36.15 24.77
CA LEU A 648 -18.93 -37.55 25.12
C LEU A 648 -20.19 -38.21 25.71
N GLY A 649 -21.01 -37.46 26.45
CA GLY A 649 -22.23 -37.99 27.07
C GLY A 649 -23.38 -38.37 26.12
N ASN A 650 -23.14 -38.42 24.81
CA ASN A 650 -24.14 -38.65 23.76
C ASN A 650 -23.74 -39.75 22.76
N THR A 651 -22.73 -40.56 23.10
CA THR A 651 -22.23 -41.69 22.28
C THR A 651 -22.30 -43.06 22.95
N ASP A 652 -22.72 -43.13 24.22
CA ASP A 652 -22.92 -44.38 24.98
C ASP A 652 -24.40 -44.49 25.42
N SER A 653 -25.30 -44.83 24.48
CA SER A 653 -26.72 -45.15 24.68
C SER A 653 -27.27 -45.94 23.50
#